data_AF-A0A960CJV4-F1
#
_entry.id   AF-A0A960CJV4-F1
#
_cell.length_a   1.000
_cell.length_b   1.000
_cell.length_c   1.000
_cell.angle_alpha   90.00
_cell.angle_beta   90.00
_cell.angle_gamma   90.00
#
_symmetry.space_group_name_H-M   'P 1'
#
loop_
_entity.id
_entity.type
_entity.pdbx_description
1 polymer ?
#
loop_
_entity_poly.entity_id
_entity_poly.type
_entity_poly.pdbx_seq_one_letter_code
_entity_poly.pdbx_strand_id
1 'polypeptide(L)'
;MRIAVTGASGVFGRGIAARLRAQGHEVVGLARHRPSNWLADSAFVEADIRDAGKVQRAVDGAEAVAHCAWVVNSNPDEKLTREINIGGTENVLAAMDRTGSRRIVFASSVLAYGARPGGSVRLREDDELKPAPDHFYAFHKAHVEGLLARPGKEWVAIRPGIVVGRDVDNTVMRLLGAPAFPDVGGSADRPMQIVHTDDVHRLFVRAVLGSEIGPVNLAADGEPTVRDITAKLHRGVFPARKKLLDTVLGALYRRELVEASPAEFELLLNFPIMDTTRLRDEWGYRPAFDAEECLTDFERAVRGKIALSKTVLTLPWRMPVVQNIPRADAPPPDGAAVHPAGPEGLVGEFDTPIDDRFPTFVASNLSEALPGPFSPASASSTIRGLRAGGVSIAERLRLPGVIGHEIATRSIGVFGHRVYGGVTSVYYMAESMLGTNPDSMIEQFFGRELGDTPVFGERRPPRERATTSRRIWDVLAVGATGAGLLAGTGLDSKAFVDDVDQLEAMLPSDLADLDDNRLESLILLARDLIVHGWNLAAWAALMCTATATAAERLGGGEMPTAGAELASGRALASVRRLAAMAQSDPAARAVLAGPGDLLPAIRERAPRLYAAIRAELDQVGHRGPGECELRSTTYADDPEQFVRMVAKSMAHGSLDSGPAERPSGRLAGLVGRQLREREVRRDKVVRATWILRRLLREHGGRLVRRGVLDQVDDIFFFCIDELEALPPDARDLVSRRRAEMARLADVRVPQAFSGRWAPVPDVSPLEPGQTLTGLGVSGGRVTGRVRIIDQHTIDDLEPGEVLVAEVTDVGYTPAFAYAGAVVTNLGGPMSHAAIVAREFDVTCVVDARNATRRLPDGALVEVDGATGAITLLEINEKK
;
A
#
# COMPACT_ATOMS: atom_id res chain seq x y z
N MET A 1 16.91 23.78 -9.91
CA MET A 1 18.30 23.46 -10.23
C MET A 1 18.39 22.17 -11.03
N ARG A 2 19.48 21.96 -11.76
CA ARG A 2 19.80 20.67 -12.39
C ARG A 2 20.76 19.87 -11.53
N ILE A 3 20.45 18.59 -11.28
CA ILE A 3 21.17 17.75 -10.31
C ILE A 3 21.53 16.41 -10.94
N ALA A 4 22.80 16.03 -10.86
CA ALA A 4 23.26 14.71 -11.29
C ALA A 4 23.23 13.74 -10.11
N VAL A 5 22.57 12.59 -10.27
CA VAL A 5 22.50 11.53 -9.26
C VAL A 5 23.27 10.32 -9.78
N THR A 6 24.43 10.04 -9.18
CA THR A 6 25.20 8.83 -9.51
C THR A 6 24.73 7.66 -8.65
N GLY A 7 24.75 6.43 -9.18
CA GLY A 7 24.16 5.29 -8.48
C GLY A 7 22.64 5.37 -8.47
N ALA A 8 22.06 6.05 -9.46
CA ALA A 8 20.64 6.35 -9.60
C ALA A 8 19.74 5.11 -9.60
N SER A 9 20.27 3.93 -9.94
CA SER A 9 19.53 2.67 -9.89
C SER A 9 19.57 1.98 -8.52
N GLY A 10 20.35 2.49 -7.55
CA GLY A 10 20.46 1.93 -6.20
C GLY A 10 19.38 2.46 -5.25
N VAL A 11 19.29 1.89 -4.03
CA VAL A 11 18.28 2.28 -3.03
C VAL A 11 18.31 3.79 -2.75
N PHE A 12 19.49 4.33 -2.37
CA PHE A 12 19.65 5.76 -2.10
C PHE A 12 19.42 6.62 -3.34
N GLY A 13 20.06 6.25 -4.47
CA GLY A 13 19.96 7.04 -5.70
C GLY A 13 18.52 7.18 -6.20
N ARG A 14 17.71 6.11 -6.14
CA ARG A 14 16.28 6.16 -6.52
C ARG A 14 15.48 7.03 -5.57
N GLY A 15 15.63 6.85 -4.26
CA GLY A 15 14.90 7.62 -3.25
C GLY A 15 15.22 9.11 -3.26
N ILE A 16 16.49 9.46 -3.50
CA ILE A 16 16.97 10.84 -3.63
C ILE A 16 16.49 11.45 -4.95
N ALA A 17 16.63 10.74 -6.07
CA ALA A 17 16.19 11.23 -7.37
C ALA A 17 14.68 11.51 -7.40
N ALA A 18 13.87 10.62 -6.81
CA ALA A 18 12.42 10.81 -6.69
C ALA A 18 12.08 12.08 -5.92
N ARG A 19 12.65 12.28 -4.72
CA ARG A 19 12.45 13.47 -3.89
C ARG A 19 12.86 14.77 -4.58
N LEU A 20 14.04 14.78 -5.19
CA LEU A 20 14.52 15.96 -5.91
C LEU A 20 13.63 16.30 -7.11
N ARG A 21 13.14 15.29 -7.82
CA ARG A 21 12.23 15.50 -8.95
C ARG A 21 10.85 15.98 -8.50
N ALA A 22 10.35 15.46 -7.38
CA ALA A 22 9.12 15.95 -6.74
C ALA A 22 9.25 17.43 -6.36
N GLN A 23 10.44 17.85 -5.88
CA GLN A 23 10.80 19.26 -5.61
C GLN A 23 11.00 20.14 -6.85
N GLY A 24 10.59 19.67 -8.03
CA GLY A 24 10.64 20.43 -9.28
C GLY A 24 12.05 20.61 -9.85
N HIS A 25 13.04 19.83 -9.38
CA HIS A 25 14.40 19.88 -9.91
C HIS A 25 14.55 18.98 -11.15
N GLU A 26 15.41 19.41 -12.07
CA GLU A 26 15.80 18.57 -13.20
C GLU A 26 16.82 17.53 -12.68
N VAL A 27 16.49 16.26 -12.80
CA VAL A 27 17.32 15.17 -12.29
C VAL A 27 17.89 14.36 -13.45
N VAL A 28 19.20 14.15 -13.44
CA VAL A 28 19.89 13.26 -14.38
C VAL A 28 20.46 12.07 -13.63
N GLY A 29 19.95 10.88 -13.92
CA GLY A 29 20.45 9.65 -13.32
C GLY A 29 21.65 9.09 -14.07
N LEU A 30 22.66 8.59 -13.35
CA LEU A 30 23.77 7.81 -13.90
C LEU A 30 23.85 6.47 -13.17
N ALA A 31 23.65 5.37 -13.89
CA ALA A 31 23.90 4.01 -13.40
C ALA A 31 24.00 3.00 -14.55
N ARG A 32 24.40 1.77 -14.24
CA ARG A 32 24.64 0.71 -15.24
C ARG A 32 23.39 0.25 -15.97
N HIS A 33 22.21 0.34 -15.34
CA HIS A 33 20.93 -0.09 -15.90
C HIS A 33 19.84 0.91 -15.50
N ARG A 34 19.00 1.32 -16.46
CA ARG A 34 17.81 2.14 -16.17
C ARG A 34 16.77 1.31 -15.41
N PRO A 35 16.36 1.70 -14.18
CA PRO A 35 15.33 0.96 -13.46
C PRO A 35 13.96 1.15 -14.15
N SER A 36 13.10 0.13 -14.12
CA SER A 36 11.78 0.14 -14.78
C SER A 36 10.83 1.20 -14.20
N ASN A 37 11.07 1.62 -12.96
CA ASN A 37 10.36 2.71 -12.28
C ASN A 37 11.11 4.05 -12.34
N TRP A 38 12.08 4.22 -13.25
CA TRP A 38 12.76 5.52 -13.40
C TRP A 38 11.77 6.62 -13.82
N LEU A 39 12.03 7.83 -13.36
CA LEU A 39 11.24 9.04 -13.61
C LEU A 39 11.18 9.31 -15.12
N ALA A 40 9.98 9.27 -15.71
CA ALA A 40 9.78 9.28 -17.17
C ALA A 40 10.43 10.49 -17.87
N ASP A 41 10.26 11.68 -17.30
CA ASP A 41 10.76 12.95 -17.86
C ASP A 41 12.19 13.28 -17.41
N SER A 42 12.83 12.42 -16.62
CA SER A 42 14.19 12.64 -16.14
C SER A 42 15.19 11.93 -17.04
N ALA A 43 16.23 12.66 -17.45
CA ALA A 43 17.31 12.09 -18.25
C ALA A 43 18.01 10.96 -17.47
N PHE A 44 18.45 9.94 -18.20
CA PHE A 44 19.21 8.83 -17.64
C PHE A 44 20.37 8.48 -18.56
N VAL A 45 21.57 8.47 -18.01
CA VAL A 45 22.79 8.04 -18.68
C VAL A 45 23.09 6.61 -18.21
N GLU A 46 22.78 5.64 -19.07
CA GLU A 46 23.14 4.25 -18.81
C GLU A 46 24.64 4.03 -19.07
N ALA A 47 25.42 3.94 -17.99
CA ALA A 47 26.87 3.79 -18.04
C ALA A 47 27.49 3.32 -16.71
N ASP A 48 28.72 2.81 -16.82
CA ASP A 48 29.61 2.60 -15.68
C ASP A 48 30.29 3.93 -15.30
N ILE A 49 30.48 4.18 -14.00
CA ILE A 49 31.10 5.42 -13.50
C ILE A 49 32.58 5.56 -13.88
N ARG A 50 33.22 4.48 -14.34
CA ARG A 50 34.57 4.51 -14.88
C ARG A 50 34.64 5.15 -16.27
N ASP A 51 33.52 5.27 -16.99
CA ASP A 51 33.47 5.97 -18.28
C ASP A 51 33.40 7.48 -18.04
N ALA A 52 34.57 8.13 -18.01
CA ALA A 52 34.70 9.57 -17.78
C ALA A 52 33.86 10.42 -18.76
N GLY A 53 33.68 9.97 -20.01
CA GLY A 53 32.89 10.71 -21.01
C GLY A 53 31.38 10.61 -20.75
N LYS A 54 30.87 9.45 -20.30
CA LYS A 54 29.48 9.30 -19.85
C LYS A 54 29.23 10.02 -18.53
N VAL A 55 30.16 9.98 -17.58
CA VAL A 55 30.09 10.76 -16.33
C VAL A 55 30.01 12.24 -16.64
N GLN A 56 30.87 12.74 -17.56
CA GLN A 56 30.84 14.13 -18.00
C GLN A 56 29.46 14.54 -18.50
N ARG A 57 28.84 13.74 -19.38
CA ARG A 57 27.50 14.01 -19.91
C ARG A 57 26.42 14.04 -18.83
N ALA A 58 26.51 13.18 -17.82
CA ALA A 58 25.56 13.17 -16.72
C ALA A 58 25.67 14.42 -15.84
N VAL A 59 26.90 14.91 -15.63
CA VAL A 59 27.21 16.08 -14.78
C VAL A 59 27.07 17.40 -15.55
N ASP A 60 27.12 17.39 -16.87
CA ASP A 60 27.11 18.59 -17.72
C ASP A 60 25.87 19.47 -17.52
N GLY A 61 26.07 20.69 -17.02
CA GLY A 61 24.99 21.63 -16.66
C GLY A 61 24.36 21.39 -15.28
N ALA A 62 24.81 20.40 -14.50
CA ALA A 62 24.33 20.20 -13.13
C ALA A 62 24.99 21.20 -12.15
N GLU A 63 24.20 21.78 -11.25
CA GLU A 63 24.66 22.68 -10.19
C GLU A 63 25.23 21.91 -8.99
N ALA A 64 24.64 20.75 -8.71
CA ALA A 64 25.02 19.85 -7.63
C ALA A 64 25.06 18.39 -8.09
N VAL A 65 25.90 17.58 -7.42
CA VAL A 65 26.00 16.14 -7.63
C VAL A 65 25.65 15.38 -6.36
N ALA A 66 24.63 14.52 -6.43
CA ALA A 66 24.36 13.52 -5.42
C ALA A 66 25.15 12.23 -5.74
N HIS A 67 26.23 12.02 -5.01
CA HIS A 67 27.17 10.93 -5.27
C HIS A 67 26.86 9.69 -4.44
N CYS A 68 26.06 8.77 -5.01
CA CYS A 68 25.67 7.49 -4.39
C CYS A 68 26.20 6.26 -5.15
N ALA A 69 26.90 6.44 -6.28
CA ALA A 69 27.50 5.32 -7.01
C ALA A 69 28.60 4.67 -6.16
N TRP A 70 28.39 3.42 -5.80
CA TRP A 70 29.34 2.68 -4.96
C TRP A 70 29.22 1.18 -5.18
N VAL A 71 30.35 0.48 -5.15
CA VAL A 71 30.38 -0.97 -4.96
C VAL A 71 30.64 -1.24 -3.49
N VAL A 72 29.63 -1.79 -2.81
CA VAL A 72 29.67 -2.11 -1.37
C VAL A 72 30.33 -3.46 -1.13
N ASN A 73 30.19 -4.40 -2.06
CA ASN A 73 30.74 -5.74 -1.92
C ASN A 73 32.25 -5.73 -2.17
N SER A 74 33.03 -6.35 -1.30
CA SER A 74 34.40 -6.73 -1.64
C SER A 74 34.36 -7.72 -2.80
N ASN A 75 34.60 -7.24 -4.02
CA ASN A 75 34.96 -8.10 -5.13
C ASN A 75 36.34 -8.70 -4.81
N PRO A 76 36.60 -10.01 -5.04
CA PRO A 76 37.97 -10.54 -4.99
C PRO A 76 38.95 -9.75 -5.87
N ASP A 77 38.47 -9.00 -6.86
CA ASP A 77 39.21 -7.97 -7.58
C ASP A 77 39.20 -6.61 -6.85
N GLU A 78 40.16 -6.43 -5.94
CA GLU A 78 40.42 -5.18 -5.21
C GLU A 78 40.67 -4.00 -6.18
N LYS A 79 41.38 -4.25 -7.28
CA LYS A 79 41.73 -3.23 -8.27
C LYS A 79 40.47 -2.68 -8.94
N LEU A 80 39.55 -3.56 -9.35
CA LEU A 80 38.27 -3.14 -9.91
C LEU A 80 37.44 -2.33 -8.91
N THR A 81 37.39 -2.75 -7.64
CA THR A 81 36.66 -2.03 -6.60
C THR A 81 37.24 -0.63 -6.38
N ARG A 82 38.56 -0.50 -6.40
CA ARG A 82 39.27 0.78 -6.31
C ARG A 82 39.00 1.67 -7.53
N GLU A 83 39.08 1.12 -8.74
CA GLU A 83 38.78 1.85 -9.98
C GLU A 83 37.34 2.40 -9.99
N ILE A 84 36.38 1.65 -9.45
CA ILE A 84 34.99 2.09 -9.37
C ILE A 84 34.79 3.14 -8.27
N ASN A 85 35.21 2.84 -7.03
CA ASN A 85 34.90 3.68 -5.88
C ASN A 85 35.77 4.95 -5.83
N ILE A 86 37.09 4.83 -6.03
CA ILE A 86 37.99 5.99 -6.04
C ILE A 86 38.05 6.59 -7.44
N GLY A 87 38.39 5.78 -8.46
CA GLY A 87 38.53 6.29 -9.83
C GLY A 87 37.23 6.86 -10.40
N GLY A 88 36.08 6.24 -10.09
CA GLY A 88 34.77 6.78 -10.43
C GLY A 88 34.48 8.12 -9.75
N THR A 89 34.88 8.28 -8.49
CA THR A 89 34.77 9.57 -7.79
C THR A 89 35.67 10.63 -8.42
N GLU A 90 36.90 10.27 -8.76
CA GLU A 90 37.83 11.18 -9.48
C GLU A 90 37.25 11.61 -10.83
N ASN A 91 36.60 10.71 -11.57
CA ASN A 91 35.89 11.06 -12.79
C ASN A 91 34.74 12.06 -12.54
N VAL A 92 33.98 11.89 -11.45
CA VAL A 92 32.91 12.83 -11.07
C VAL A 92 33.49 14.19 -10.73
N LEU A 93 34.53 14.26 -9.90
CA LEU A 93 35.18 15.52 -9.53
C LEU A 93 35.77 16.22 -10.76
N ALA A 94 36.49 15.49 -11.61
CA ALA A 94 37.02 16.03 -12.87
C ALA A 94 35.89 16.51 -13.80
N ALA A 95 34.73 15.84 -13.79
CA ALA A 95 33.59 16.29 -14.57
C ALA A 95 32.99 17.58 -14.02
N MET A 96 32.84 17.69 -12.70
CA MET A 96 32.39 18.89 -12.02
C MET A 96 33.32 20.09 -12.23
N ASP A 97 34.64 19.86 -12.28
CA ASP A 97 35.63 20.90 -12.58
C ASP A 97 35.47 21.42 -14.01
N ARG A 98 35.22 20.52 -14.97
CA ARG A 98 35.02 20.89 -16.37
C ARG A 98 33.68 21.60 -16.64
N THR A 99 32.62 21.27 -15.91
CA THR A 99 31.27 21.83 -16.12
C THR A 99 30.91 22.97 -15.18
N GLY A 100 31.75 23.22 -14.17
CA GLY A 100 31.47 24.25 -13.18
C GLY A 100 30.45 23.86 -12.12
N SER A 101 30.12 22.58 -11.95
CA SER A 101 29.25 22.12 -10.85
C SER A 101 29.87 22.49 -9.51
N ARG A 102 29.06 23.10 -8.62
CA ARG A 102 29.56 23.79 -7.42
C ARG A 102 29.61 22.91 -6.19
N ARG A 103 28.67 21.98 -6.07
CA ARG A 103 28.43 21.18 -4.87
C ARG A 103 28.43 19.67 -5.14
N ILE A 104 28.95 18.90 -4.19
CA ILE A 104 28.82 17.44 -4.13
C ILE A 104 28.35 16.97 -2.75
N VAL A 105 27.34 16.11 -2.72
CA VAL A 105 26.91 15.42 -1.50
C VAL A 105 27.23 13.96 -1.65
N PHE A 106 28.01 13.41 -0.72
CA PHE A 106 28.54 12.07 -0.76
C PHE A 106 27.89 11.18 0.30
N ALA A 107 27.42 10.00 -0.14
CA ALA A 107 26.98 8.95 0.75
C ALA A 107 28.19 8.28 1.41
N SER A 108 28.70 8.82 2.51
CA SER A 108 29.77 8.21 3.28
C SER A 108 29.24 7.09 4.20
N SER A 109 29.95 6.76 5.29
CA SER A 109 29.58 5.71 6.23
C SER A 109 30.28 5.91 7.58
N VAL A 110 29.62 5.53 8.68
CA VAL A 110 30.23 5.37 10.01
C VAL A 110 31.53 4.54 9.96
N LEU A 111 31.63 3.60 9.02
CA LEU A 111 32.80 2.76 8.85
C LEU A 111 34.05 3.53 8.38
N ALA A 112 33.92 4.76 7.86
CA ALA A 112 35.05 5.62 7.53
C ALA A 112 35.96 5.92 8.74
N TYR A 113 35.41 5.92 9.96
CA TYR A 113 36.20 6.07 11.18
C TYR A 113 37.14 4.86 11.44
N GLY A 114 36.81 3.69 10.89
CA GLY A 114 37.49 2.42 11.17
C GLY A 114 36.96 1.68 12.39
N ALA A 115 37.34 0.41 12.54
CA ALA A 115 36.92 -0.42 13.68
C ALA A 115 37.39 0.20 15.02
N ARG A 116 36.57 0.09 16.07
CA ARG A 116 36.88 0.57 17.42
C ARG A 116 36.66 -0.54 18.46
N PRO A 117 37.66 -1.42 18.69
CA PRO A 117 37.56 -2.44 19.72
C PRO A 117 37.34 -1.79 21.10
N GLY A 118 36.30 -2.21 21.82
CA GLY A 118 35.98 -1.70 23.17
C GLY A 118 34.94 -0.58 23.24
N GLY A 119 34.49 -0.03 22.10
CA GLY A 119 33.20 0.68 21.94
C GLY A 119 32.91 1.92 22.81
N SER A 120 33.86 2.47 23.57
CA SER A 120 33.56 3.47 24.61
C SER A 120 33.64 4.94 24.18
N VAL A 121 34.19 5.25 23.00
CA VAL A 121 34.39 6.64 22.55
C VAL A 121 33.36 7.01 21.50
N ARG A 122 32.59 8.07 21.75
CA ARG A 122 31.69 8.68 20.77
C ARG A 122 32.49 9.58 19.83
N LEU A 123 32.46 9.25 18.55
CA LEU A 123 33.24 9.93 17.52
C LEU A 123 32.47 11.13 16.95
N ARG A 124 33.12 12.29 16.99
CA ARG A 124 32.67 13.52 16.36
C ARG A 124 33.16 13.58 14.92
N GLU A 125 32.52 14.43 14.14
CA GLU A 125 32.80 14.58 12.71
C GLU A 125 34.22 15.05 12.40
N ASP A 126 34.82 15.79 13.33
CA ASP A 126 36.18 16.33 13.23
C ASP A 126 37.24 15.34 13.75
N ASP A 127 36.83 14.19 14.30
CA ASP A 127 37.77 13.14 14.71
C ASP A 127 38.44 12.48 13.49
N GLU A 128 39.69 12.08 13.69
CA GLU A 128 40.53 11.53 12.61
C GLU A 128 39.98 10.19 12.07
N LEU A 129 39.83 10.11 10.74
CA LEU A 129 39.45 8.88 10.04
C LEU A 129 40.64 7.91 10.00
N LYS A 130 40.55 6.80 10.73
CA LYS A 130 41.60 5.76 10.84
C LYS A 130 41.10 4.37 10.43
N PRO A 131 40.64 4.17 9.19
CA PRO A 131 40.32 2.82 8.71
C PRO A 131 41.60 2.02 8.46
N ALA A 132 41.56 0.73 8.78
CA ALA A 132 42.66 -0.17 8.44
C ALA A 132 42.75 -0.35 6.90
N PRO A 133 43.95 -0.40 6.30
CA PRO A 133 44.10 -0.48 4.84
C PRO A 133 43.45 -1.71 4.19
N ASP A 134 43.38 -2.82 4.92
CA ASP A 134 42.75 -4.07 4.52
C ASP A 134 41.22 -4.06 4.66
N HIS A 135 40.63 -3.02 5.26
CA HIS A 135 39.20 -2.77 5.30
C HIS A 135 38.77 -1.91 4.10
N PHE A 136 38.84 -2.47 2.88
CA PHE A 136 38.69 -1.72 1.63
C PHE A 136 37.47 -0.79 1.58
N TYR A 137 36.30 -1.24 2.04
CA TYR A 137 35.11 -0.40 2.09
C TYR A 137 35.32 0.86 2.94
N ALA A 138 35.80 0.68 4.18
CA ALA A 138 36.07 1.75 5.14
C ALA A 138 37.17 2.69 4.62
N PHE A 139 38.26 2.12 4.10
CA PHE A 139 39.38 2.86 3.54
C PHE A 139 38.97 3.70 2.33
N HIS A 140 38.22 3.14 1.38
CA HIS A 140 37.73 3.88 0.20
C HIS A 140 36.81 5.03 0.60
N LYS A 141 35.91 4.85 1.58
CA LYS A 141 35.06 5.93 2.09
C LYS A 141 35.88 7.09 2.66
N ALA A 142 36.81 6.79 3.58
CA ALA A 142 37.67 7.82 4.16
C ALA A 142 38.59 8.50 3.12
N HIS A 143 39.11 7.73 2.16
CA HIS A 143 39.94 8.27 1.09
C HIS A 143 39.15 9.26 0.22
N VAL A 144 37.92 8.90 -0.17
CA VAL A 144 37.05 9.79 -0.93
C VAL A 144 36.72 11.06 -0.14
N GLU A 145 36.43 10.98 1.16
CA GLU A 145 36.26 12.19 1.97
C GLU A 145 37.49 13.11 1.93
N GLY A 146 38.70 12.54 1.95
CA GLY A 146 39.94 13.30 1.76
C GLY A 146 40.09 13.93 0.37
N LEU A 147 39.54 13.31 -0.69
CA LEU A 147 39.46 13.90 -2.03
C LEU A 147 38.50 15.09 -2.06
N LEU A 148 37.34 14.96 -1.41
CA LEU A 148 36.29 15.98 -1.35
C LEU A 148 36.72 17.21 -0.51
N ALA A 149 37.49 16.98 0.56
CA ALA A 149 37.99 18.03 1.44
C ALA A 149 39.03 18.96 0.79
N ARG A 150 39.48 18.67 -0.44
CA ARG A 150 40.39 19.54 -1.17
C ARG A 150 39.70 20.88 -1.51
N PRO A 151 40.43 22.00 -1.49
CA PRO A 151 39.85 23.31 -1.82
C PRO A 151 39.24 23.32 -3.23
N GLY A 152 38.09 23.98 -3.40
CA GLY A 152 37.53 24.32 -4.72
C GLY A 152 36.05 23.97 -4.92
N LYS A 153 35.44 23.16 -4.05
CA LYS A 153 34.02 22.77 -4.13
C LYS A 153 33.35 22.81 -2.76
N GLU A 154 32.05 23.05 -2.75
CA GLU A 154 31.23 22.77 -1.57
C GLU A 154 30.99 21.27 -1.50
N TRP A 155 31.28 20.65 -0.35
CA TRP A 155 31.08 19.23 -0.18
C TRP A 155 30.36 18.93 1.13
N VAL A 156 29.55 17.88 1.12
CA VAL A 156 28.95 17.29 2.32
C VAL A 156 29.22 15.79 2.30
N ALA A 157 29.68 15.22 3.41
CA ALA A 157 29.72 13.77 3.58
C ALA A 157 28.78 13.35 4.70
N ILE A 158 27.71 12.63 4.34
CA ILE A 158 26.80 12.06 5.31
C ILE A 158 27.37 10.71 5.76
N ARG A 159 27.67 10.57 7.05
CA ARG A 159 28.18 9.35 7.68
C ARG A 159 27.03 8.66 8.44
N PRO A 160 26.18 7.86 7.76
CA PRO A 160 25.10 7.17 8.42
C PRO A 160 25.64 6.00 9.26
N GLY A 161 24.90 5.67 10.32
CA GLY A 161 24.97 4.40 11.01
C GLY A 161 24.51 3.24 10.10
N ILE A 162 24.15 2.12 10.69
CA ILE A 162 23.63 0.98 9.94
C ILE A 162 22.25 1.36 9.37
N VAL A 163 22.15 1.49 8.04
CA VAL A 163 20.91 1.91 7.39
C VAL A 163 19.94 0.73 7.27
N VAL A 164 18.78 0.90 7.87
CA VAL A 164 17.67 -0.07 7.91
C VAL A 164 16.36 0.60 7.45
N GLY A 165 15.32 -0.18 7.22
CA GLY A 165 14.01 0.33 6.78
C GLY A 165 13.30 -0.62 5.83
N ARG A 166 12.01 -0.35 5.58
CA ARG A 166 11.15 -1.22 4.76
C ARG A 166 11.57 -1.39 3.30
N ASP A 167 12.33 -0.43 2.75
CA ASP A 167 12.76 -0.33 1.36
C ASP A 167 14.23 -0.75 1.15
N VAL A 168 14.92 -1.17 2.22
CA VAL A 168 16.31 -1.61 2.15
C VAL A 168 16.43 -2.95 1.42
N ASP A 169 17.29 -2.95 0.40
CA ASP A 169 17.77 -4.10 -0.36
C ASP A 169 19.30 -3.95 -0.49
N ASN A 170 20.05 -4.40 0.52
CA ASN A 170 21.51 -4.33 0.50
C ASN A 170 22.15 -5.48 1.30
N THR A 171 23.48 -5.51 1.34
CA THR A 171 24.28 -6.50 2.08
C THR A 171 23.98 -6.50 3.58
N VAL A 172 23.68 -5.34 4.16
CA VAL A 172 23.26 -5.22 5.57
C VAL A 172 21.94 -5.94 5.80
N MET A 173 20.95 -5.79 4.91
CA MET A 173 19.71 -6.56 4.98
C MET A 173 19.97 -8.07 4.89
N ARG A 174 20.87 -8.51 4.01
CA ARG A 174 21.18 -9.94 3.85
C ARG A 174 21.89 -10.51 5.07
N LEU A 175 22.75 -9.71 5.70
CA LEU A 175 23.39 -10.08 6.94
C LEU A 175 22.35 -10.15 8.06
N LEU A 176 21.66 -9.05 8.37
CA LEU A 176 20.65 -8.94 9.45
C LEU A 176 19.45 -9.87 9.25
N GLY A 177 19.14 -10.21 8.00
CA GLY A 177 18.11 -11.17 7.62
C GLY A 177 18.55 -12.64 7.63
N ALA A 178 19.81 -12.95 7.97
CA ALA A 178 20.29 -14.33 8.06
C ALA A 178 19.62 -15.10 9.22
N PRO A 179 19.49 -16.44 9.14
CA PRO A 179 18.82 -17.24 10.17
C PRO A 179 19.45 -17.10 11.57
N ALA A 180 20.78 -16.94 11.62
CA ALA A 180 21.50 -16.81 12.85
C ALA A 180 22.79 -16.01 12.69
N PHE A 181 23.20 -15.36 13.77
CA PHE A 181 24.38 -14.51 13.87
C PHE A 181 25.47 -15.13 14.75
N PRO A 182 26.73 -15.16 14.29
CA PRO A 182 27.82 -15.62 15.13
C PRO A 182 28.19 -14.54 16.16
N ASP A 183 28.22 -14.91 17.43
CA ASP A 183 28.72 -14.10 18.53
C ASP A 183 30.17 -14.49 18.86
N VAL A 184 31.09 -13.57 18.60
CA VAL A 184 32.52 -13.73 18.83
C VAL A 184 32.94 -12.85 20.00
N GLY A 185 33.16 -13.47 21.16
CA GLY A 185 33.67 -12.78 22.35
C GLY A 185 32.73 -11.71 22.90
N GLY A 186 31.42 -11.95 22.90
CA GLY A 186 30.40 -11.01 23.40
C GLY A 186 30.14 -9.83 22.47
N SER A 187 30.56 -9.93 21.20
CA SER A 187 30.29 -8.93 20.16
C SER A 187 28.80 -8.65 19.96
N ALA A 188 27.94 -9.64 20.23
CA ALA A 188 26.51 -9.49 20.01
C ALA A 188 25.83 -8.52 20.99
N ASP A 189 26.48 -8.25 22.13
CA ASP A 189 25.98 -7.39 23.21
C ASP A 189 26.57 -5.96 23.16
N ARG A 190 27.30 -5.64 22.08
CA ARG A 190 27.89 -4.31 21.90
C ARG A 190 26.85 -3.35 21.30
N PRO A 191 26.81 -2.09 21.78
CA PRO A 191 25.91 -1.09 21.21
C PRO A 191 26.28 -0.82 19.75
N MET A 192 25.27 -0.49 18.95
CA MET A 192 25.39 -0.03 17.59
C MET A 192 24.32 1.01 17.28
N GLN A 193 24.58 1.85 16.29
CA GLN A 193 23.64 2.87 15.83
C GLN A 193 23.08 2.50 14.47
N ILE A 194 21.77 2.67 14.34
CA ILE A 194 21.01 2.44 13.12
C ILE A 194 20.33 3.74 12.68
N VAL A 195 19.88 3.80 11.42
CA VAL A 195 19.06 4.90 10.93
C VAL A 195 18.12 4.43 9.83
N HIS A 196 16.94 5.03 9.75
CA HIS A 196 15.97 4.74 8.71
C HIS A 196 16.44 5.29 7.35
N THR A 197 16.20 4.55 6.27
CA THR A 197 16.46 4.99 4.88
C THR A 197 15.80 6.31 4.53
N ASP A 198 14.57 6.53 4.99
CA ASP A 198 13.85 7.79 4.75
C ASP A 198 14.62 8.99 5.30
N ASP A 199 15.22 8.86 6.50
CA ASP A 199 16.05 9.90 7.10
C ASP A 199 17.34 10.15 6.32
N VAL A 200 17.94 9.09 5.79
CA VAL A 200 19.09 9.22 4.89
C VAL A 200 18.68 10.01 3.65
N HIS A 201 17.56 9.69 3.01
CA HIS A 201 17.08 10.38 1.82
C HIS A 201 16.76 11.86 2.09
N ARG A 202 16.04 12.15 3.19
CA ARG A 202 15.67 13.51 3.60
C ARG A 202 16.89 14.38 3.89
N LEU A 203 17.84 13.87 4.67
CA LEU A 203 19.08 14.60 4.95
C LEU A 203 19.90 14.81 3.67
N PHE A 204 19.94 13.83 2.76
CA PHE A 204 20.64 13.96 1.48
C PHE A 204 20.06 15.07 0.62
N VAL A 205 18.73 15.09 0.47
CA VAL A 205 18.01 16.12 -0.30
C VAL A 205 18.27 17.49 0.32
N ARG A 206 18.14 17.60 1.66
CA ARG A 206 18.47 18.83 2.37
C ARG A 206 19.92 19.28 2.13
N ALA A 207 20.89 18.37 2.20
CA ALA A 207 22.29 18.69 1.95
C ALA A 207 22.55 19.15 0.50
N VAL A 208 21.83 18.57 -0.47
CA VAL A 208 21.95 18.97 -1.89
C VAL A 208 21.46 20.40 -2.09
N LEU A 209 20.37 20.77 -1.41
CA LEU A 209 19.68 22.05 -1.60
C LEU A 209 20.10 23.16 -0.63
N GLY A 210 20.70 22.81 0.51
CA GLY A 210 20.98 23.72 1.63
C GLY A 210 22.22 24.60 1.45
N SER A 211 22.86 24.99 2.54
CA SER A 211 24.13 25.75 2.54
C SER A 211 25.21 25.13 3.40
N GLU A 212 24.86 24.10 4.17
CA GLU A 212 25.73 23.38 5.07
C GLU A 212 26.82 22.62 4.30
N ILE A 213 28.04 22.57 4.86
CA ILE A 213 29.22 21.93 4.28
C ILE A 213 29.97 21.09 5.32
N GLY A 214 30.77 20.13 4.86
CA GLY A 214 31.57 19.26 5.70
C GLY A 214 30.88 17.94 6.06
N PRO A 215 31.52 17.13 6.93
CA PRO A 215 30.96 15.86 7.36
C PRO A 215 29.84 16.05 8.39
N VAL A 216 28.85 15.16 8.37
CA VAL A 216 27.76 15.07 9.36
C VAL A 216 27.48 13.61 9.71
N ASN A 217 27.44 13.30 11.01
CA ASN A 217 27.05 11.99 11.51
C ASN A 217 25.52 11.85 11.52
N LEU A 218 25.01 10.71 11.07
CA LEU A 218 23.58 10.43 11.02
C LEU A 218 23.24 9.09 11.69
N ALA A 219 22.52 9.15 12.81
CA ALA A 219 21.96 7.98 13.48
C ALA A 219 20.61 8.35 14.11
N ALA A 220 19.70 7.39 14.18
CA ALA A 220 18.48 7.48 14.97
C ALA A 220 18.81 7.51 16.48
N ASP A 221 17.88 8.02 17.28
CA ASP A 221 18.02 7.99 18.73
C ASP A 221 17.90 6.54 19.24
N GLY A 222 18.89 6.08 20.01
CA GLY A 222 18.97 4.72 20.54
C GLY A 222 20.18 3.93 20.01
N GLU A 223 20.63 2.96 20.81
CA GLU A 223 21.86 2.19 20.56
C GLU A 223 21.59 0.68 20.75
N PRO A 224 20.79 0.03 19.88
CA PRO A 224 20.50 -1.39 20.00
C PRO A 224 21.76 -2.24 19.88
N THR A 225 21.69 -3.49 20.33
CA THR A 225 22.75 -4.49 20.12
C THR A 225 22.39 -5.47 19.00
N VAL A 226 23.34 -6.27 18.51
CA VAL A 226 23.01 -7.37 17.57
C VAL A 226 21.99 -8.33 18.20
N ARG A 227 22.06 -8.53 19.52
CA ARG A 227 21.08 -9.37 20.23
C ARG A 227 19.69 -8.77 20.18
N ASP A 228 19.54 -7.45 20.37
CA ASP A 228 18.25 -6.77 20.26
C ASP A 228 17.70 -6.86 18.83
N ILE A 229 18.56 -6.62 17.83
CA ILE A 229 18.19 -6.73 16.41
C ILE A 229 17.73 -8.14 16.09
N THR A 230 18.53 -9.16 16.41
CA THR A 230 18.19 -10.55 16.12
C THR A 230 16.95 -11.02 16.88
N ALA A 231 16.76 -10.58 18.13
CA ALA A 231 15.54 -10.85 18.88
C ALA A 231 14.31 -10.24 18.19
N LYS A 232 14.39 -8.97 17.77
CA LYS A 232 13.32 -8.28 17.04
C LYS A 232 13.00 -8.97 15.70
N LEU A 233 14.02 -9.42 14.98
CA LEU A 233 13.88 -10.10 13.69
C LEU A 233 13.56 -11.60 13.80
N HIS A 234 13.40 -12.12 15.02
CA HIS A 234 13.20 -13.54 15.31
C HIS A 234 14.30 -14.44 14.70
N ARG A 235 15.56 -14.06 14.91
CA ARG A 235 16.79 -14.74 14.47
C ARG A 235 17.61 -15.24 15.66
N GLY A 236 18.42 -16.27 15.39
CA GLY A 236 19.29 -16.85 16.41
C GLY A 236 20.60 -16.10 16.59
N VAL A 237 21.21 -16.23 17.77
CA VAL A 237 22.62 -15.89 18.00
C VAL A 237 23.32 -17.16 18.47
N PHE A 238 24.50 -17.46 17.93
CA PHE A 238 25.26 -18.65 18.31
C PHE A 238 26.72 -18.29 18.65
N PRO A 239 27.32 -18.90 19.69
CA PRO A 239 28.70 -18.64 20.03
C PRO A 239 29.64 -19.17 18.94
N ALA A 240 30.61 -18.35 18.53
CA ALA A 240 31.60 -18.69 17.52
C ALA A 240 33.02 -18.36 17.98
N ARG A 241 33.99 -19.24 17.65
CA ARG A 241 35.42 -18.97 17.87
C ARG A 241 35.97 -18.19 16.67
N LYS A 242 36.53 -16.99 16.89
CA LYS A 242 37.06 -16.09 15.83
C LYS A 242 37.87 -16.83 14.78
N LYS A 243 38.91 -17.56 15.20
CA LYS A 243 39.81 -18.28 14.26
C LYS A 243 39.09 -19.29 13.36
N LEU A 244 38.11 -20.00 13.91
CA LEU A 244 37.32 -20.95 13.12
C LEU A 244 36.39 -20.22 12.15
N LEU A 245 35.73 -19.16 12.62
CA LEU A 245 34.85 -18.32 11.82
C LEU A 245 35.60 -17.67 10.65
N ASP A 246 36.75 -17.05 10.90
CA ASP A 246 37.60 -16.42 9.87
C ASP A 246 38.06 -17.44 8.82
N THR A 247 38.37 -18.67 9.25
CA THR A 247 38.76 -19.76 8.34
C THR A 247 37.61 -20.18 7.43
N VAL A 248 36.41 -20.36 8.00
CA VAL A 248 35.20 -20.76 7.26
C VAL A 248 34.75 -19.63 6.34
N LEU A 249 34.59 -18.40 6.85
CA LEU A 249 34.23 -17.23 6.06
C LEU A 249 35.24 -16.98 4.95
N GLY A 250 36.56 -17.08 5.23
CA GLY A 250 37.59 -16.92 4.21
C GLY A 250 37.51 -17.99 3.11
N ALA A 251 37.19 -19.24 3.46
CA ALA A 251 36.99 -20.30 2.47
C ALA A 251 35.72 -20.09 1.62
N LEU A 252 34.63 -19.66 2.24
CA LEU A 252 33.37 -19.34 1.55
C LEU A 252 33.51 -18.11 0.65
N TYR A 253 34.21 -17.09 1.13
CA TYR A 253 34.45 -15.84 0.40
C TYR A 253 35.31 -16.09 -0.85
N ARG A 254 36.39 -16.88 -0.74
CA ARG A 254 37.21 -17.30 -1.89
C ARG A 254 36.45 -18.15 -2.93
N ARG A 255 35.35 -18.79 -2.53
CA ARG A 255 34.45 -19.53 -3.41
C ARG A 255 33.26 -18.68 -3.89
N GLU A 256 33.27 -17.38 -3.58
CA GLU A 256 32.20 -16.43 -3.88
C GLU A 256 30.83 -16.80 -3.30
N LEU A 257 30.81 -17.65 -2.28
CA LEU A 257 29.60 -18.12 -1.60
C LEU A 257 29.11 -17.14 -0.53
N VAL A 258 29.91 -16.16 -0.11
CA VAL A 258 29.54 -15.05 0.80
C VAL A 258 30.05 -13.72 0.26
N GLU A 259 29.36 -12.62 0.58
CA GLU A 259 29.71 -11.27 0.11
C GLU A 259 30.69 -10.54 1.04
N ALA A 260 30.70 -10.88 2.33
CA ALA A 260 31.57 -10.27 3.32
C ALA A 260 32.83 -11.11 3.54
N SER A 261 34.00 -10.47 3.44
CA SER A 261 35.30 -11.00 3.82
C SER A 261 35.44 -11.10 5.35
N PRO A 262 36.39 -11.87 5.89
CA PRO A 262 36.67 -11.91 7.33
C PRO A 262 36.99 -10.52 7.93
N ALA A 263 37.68 -9.65 7.19
CA ALA A 263 38.02 -8.30 7.62
C ALA A 263 36.79 -7.39 7.72
N GLU A 264 35.88 -7.44 6.73
CA GLU A 264 34.59 -6.75 6.81
C GLU A 264 33.71 -7.29 7.92
N PHE A 265 33.75 -8.60 8.16
CA PHE A 265 33.06 -9.20 9.29
C PHE A 265 33.61 -8.69 10.63
N GLU A 266 34.92 -8.57 10.77
CA GLU A 266 35.55 -7.99 11.97
C GLU A 266 35.15 -6.53 12.20
N LEU A 267 34.97 -5.76 11.13
CA LEU A 267 34.46 -4.39 11.19
C LEU A 267 33.02 -4.34 11.70
N LEU A 268 32.17 -5.30 11.29
CA LEU A 268 30.80 -5.43 11.81
C LEU A 268 30.75 -5.78 13.30
N LEU A 269 31.76 -6.49 13.83
CA LEU A 269 31.84 -6.80 15.27
C LEU A 269 32.30 -5.61 16.13
N ASN A 270 32.85 -4.56 15.52
CA ASN A 270 33.50 -3.44 16.19
C ASN A 270 33.06 -2.09 15.59
N PHE A 271 31.76 -1.94 15.32
CA PHE A 271 31.19 -0.68 14.82
C PHE A 271 31.56 0.50 15.73
N PRO A 272 32.00 1.63 15.17
CA PRO A 272 32.13 2.85 15.95
C PRO A 272 30.77 3.45 16.31
N ILE A 273 30.72 4.14 17.45
CA ILE A 273 29.57 4.94 17.88
C ILE A 273 29.86 6.41 17.57
N MET A 274 28.87 7.09 16.99
CA MET A 274 28.95 8.48 16.57
C MET A 274 28.26 9.41 17.58
N ASP A 275 28.82 10.61 17.73
CA ASP A 275 28.16 11.76 18.33
C ASP A 275 27.29 12.44 17.25
N THR A 276 25.99 12.55 17.50
CA THR A 276 25.01 13.19 16.58
C THR A 276 24.62 14.61 17.00
N THR A 277 25.41 15.24 17.89
CA THR A 277 25.12 16.60 18.38
C THR A 277 25.15 17.64 17.27
N ARG A 278 26.09 17.58 16.33
CA ARG A 278 26.14 18.48 15.16
C ARG A 278 24.88 18.38 14.29
N LEU A 279 24.36 17.17 14.06
CA LEU A 279 23.12 16.96 13.31
C LEU A 279 21.92 17.66 13.99
N ARG A 280 21.82 17.57 15.31
CA ARG A 280 20.72 18.19 16.06
C ARG A 280 20.87 19.70 16.23
N ASP A 281 22.06 20.16 16.60
CA ASP A 281 22.25 21.53 17.09
C ASP A 281 22.67 22.49 15.96
N GLU A 282 23.51 22.03 15.02
CA GLU A 282 23.96 22.85 13.90
C GLU A 282 23.05 22.68 12.68
N TRP A 283 22.68 21.43 12.36
CA TRP A 283 21.77 21.17 11.25
C TRP A 283 20.31 21.27 11.67
N GLY A 284 19.93 21.26 12.95
CA GLY A 284 18.50 21.30 13.33
C GLY A 284 17.71 20.13 12.71
N TYR A 285 18.36 18.99 12.45
CA TYR A 285 17.73 17.81 11.87
C TYR A 285 17.53 16.76 12.95
N ARG A 286 16.30 16.26 13.06
CA ARG A 286 15.97 15.11 13.91
C ARG A 286 15.47 13.99 13.03
N PRO A 287 16.03 12.78 13.14
CA PRO A 287 15.50 11.61 12.46
C PRO A 287 14.03 11.40 12.81
N ALA A 288 13.24 11.03 11.81
CA ALA A 288 11.82 10.78 11.99
C ALA A 288 11.57 9.54 12.84
N PHE A 289 12.44 8.52 12.77
CA PHE A 289 12.30 7.28 13.53
C PHE A 289 13.38 7.16 14.58
N ASP A 290 13.02 6.67 15.77
CA ASP A 290 14.02 6.18 16.73
C ASP A 290 14.54 4.78 16.32
N ALA A 291 15.53 4.26 17.04
CA ALA A 291 16.12 2.96 16.74
C ALA A 291 15.11 1.80 16.88
N GLU A 292 14.24 1.79 17.88
CA GLU A 292 13.25 0.72 18.05
C GLU A 292 12.26 0.70 16.88
N GLU A 293 11.81 1.87 16.45
CA GLU A 293 10.91 2.05 15.32
C GLU A 293 11.58 1.68 14.00
N CYS A 294 12.86 2.05 13.82
CA CYS A 294 13.68 1.63 12.69
C CYS A 294 13.73 0.10 12.58
N LEU A 295 13.94 -0.61 13.71
CA LEU A 295 13.98 -2.08 13.72
C LEU A 295 12.61 -2.69 13.48
N THR A 296 11.57 -2.11 14.05
CA THR A 296 10.18 -2.53 13.83
C THR A 296 9.81 -2.42 12.36
N ASP A 297 10.21 -1.35 11.70
CA ASP A 297 9.94 -1.17 10.28
C ASP A 297 10.81 -2.06 9.39
N PHE A 298 12.08 -2.26 9.77
CA PHE A 298 12.96 -3.19 9.10
C PHE A 298 12.51 -4.66 9.20
N GLU A 299 11.90 -5.05 10.33
CA GLU A 299 11.29 -6.37 10.51
C GLU A 299 10.32 -6.68 9.36
N ARG A 300 9.54 -5.70 8.92
CA ARG A 300 8.58 -5.83 7.81
C ARG A 300 9.25 -6.15 6.48
N ALA A 301 10.43 -5.57 6.21
CA ALA A 301 11.19 -5.84 4.98
C ALA A 301 11.69 -7.29 4.88
N VAL A 302 12.16 -7.84 6.02
CA VAL A 302 12.73 -9.19 6.11
C VAL A 302 11.70 -10.25 6.51
N ARG A 303 10.49 -9.84 6.91
CA ARG A 303 9.38 -10.73 7.21
C ARG A 303 9.06 -11.60 6.00
N GLY A 304 9.00 -12.91 6.24
CA GLY A 304 8.75 -13.87 5.16
C GLY A 304 9.93 -14.07 4.21
N LYS A 305 11.12 -13.53 4.54
CA LYS A 305 12.36 -13.73 3.78
C LYS A 305 13.42 -14.36 4.68
N ILE A 306 14.30 -15.16 4.07
CA ILE A 306 15.54 -15.64 4.68
C ILE A 306 16.66 -15.34 3.70
N ALA A 307 17.66 -14.62 4.16
CA ALA A 307 18.86 -14.40 3.37
C ALA A 307 19.87 -15.52 3.63
N LEU A 308 20.24 -16.23 2.56
CA LEU A 308 21.35 -17.17 2.53
C LEU A 308 22.43 -16.56 1.63
N SER A 309 23.30 -15.74 2.22
CA SER A 309 24.33 -15.01 1.47
C SER A 309 23.70 -14.14 0.36
N LYS A 310 24.07 -14.36 -0.91
CA LYS A 310 23.59 -13.64 -2.10
C LYS A 310 22.13 -13.96 -2.45
N THR A 311 21.57 -15.03 -1.91
CA THR A 311 20.24 -15.52 -2.26
C THR A 311 19.24 -15.16 -1.16
N VAL A 312 18.19 -14.42 -1.52
CA VAL A 312 17.06 -14.17 -0.62
C VAL A 312 15.95 -15.14 -0.98
N LEU A 313 15.63 -16.04 -0.05
CA LEU A 313 14.55 -17.00 -0.19
C LEU A 313 13.29 -16.42 0.43
N THR A 314 12.20 -16.42 -0.34
CA THR A 314 10.88 -16.09 0.19
C THR A 314 10.25 -17.35 0.79
N LEU A 315 9.78 -17.24 2.03
CA LEU A 315 9.11 -18.34 2.72
C LEU A 315 7.77 -18.65 2.01
N PRO A 316 7.45 -19.94 1.78
CA PRO A 316 6.22 -20.31 1.11
C PRO A 316 4.97 -20.08 1.98
N TRP A 317 5.11 -19.84 3.29
CA TRP A 317 4.00 -19.60 4.23
C TRP A 317 3.92 -18.16 4.75
N ARG A 318 4.57 -17.20 4.11
CA ARG A 318 4.52 -15.78 4.48
C ARG A 318 4.45 -14.93 3.23
N MET A 319 3.64 -13.87 3.23
CA MET A 319 3.61 -12.90 2.15
C MET A 319 4.59 -11.74 2.40
N PRO A 320 5.59 -11.49 1.54
CA PRO A 320 6.47 -10.35 1.68
C PRO A 320 5.76 -9.04 1.31
N VAL A 321 6.31 -7.93 1.79
CA VAL A 321 5.96 -6.59 1.31
C VAL A 321 6.47 -6.41 -0.12
N VAL A 322 5.59 -5.90 -1.00
CA VAL A 322 5.93 -5.55 -2.39
C VAL A 322 6.59 -4.18 -2.40
N GLN A 323 7.89 -4.14 -2.73
CA GLN A 323 8.65 -2.89 -2.74
C GLN A 323 8.56 -2.14 -4.08
N ASN A 324 8.43 -2.86 -5.20
CA ASN A 324 8.45 -2.28 -6.53
C ASN A 324 7.14 -2.60 -7.27
N ILE A 325 6.33 -1.58 -7.51
CA ILE A 325 5.08 -1.69 -8.27
C ILE A 325 5.34 -1.00 -9.62
N PRO A 326 5.29 -1.73 -10.74
CA PRO A 326 5.45 -1.13 -12.06
C PRO A 326 4.36 -0.08 -12.35
N ARG A 327 4.68 0.92 -13.17
CA ARG A 327 3.67 1.85 -13.68
C ARG A 327 2.75 1.12 -14.67
N ALA A 328 1.49 1.55 -14.72
CA ALA A 328 0.50 0.98 -15.65
C ALA A 328 0.84 1.27 -17.13
N ASP A 329 1.63 2.32 -17.40
CA ASP A 329 2.12 2.66 -18.74
C ASP A 329 3.47 2.01 -19.08
N ALA A 330 4.04 1.18 -18.19
CA ALA A 330 5.32 0.52 -18.44
C ALA A 330 5.20 -0.46 -19.63
N PRO A 331 5.99 -0.29 -20.71
CA PRO A 331 5.85 -1.11 -21.91
C PRO A 331 6.07 -2.60 -21.59
N PRO A 332 5.36 -3.52 -22.26
CA PRO A 332 5.61 -4.95 -22.16
C PRO A 332 7.06 -5.31 -22.52
N PRO A 333 7.59 -6.46 -22.04
CA PRO A 333 8.98 -6.87 -22.27
C PRO A 333 9.39 -6.97 -23.75
N ASP A 334 8.43 -7.21 -24.64
CA ASP A 334 8.62 -7.28 -26.09
C ASP A 334 8.43 -5.93 -26.80
N GLY A 335 8.21 -4.85 -26.06
CA GLY A 335 8.11 -3.49 -26.59
C GLY A 335 6.80 -3.16 -27.28
N ALA A 336 5.75 -3.98 -27.10
CA ALA A 336 4.43 -3.69 -27.68
C ALA A 336 3.88 -2.33 -27.21
N ALA A 337 3.20 -1.62 -28.10
CA ALA A 337 2.60 -0.33 -27.76
C ALA A 337 1.35 -0.53 -26.87
N VAL A 338 1.15 0.40 -25.94
CA VAL A 338 -0.07 0.54 -25.14
C VAL A 338 -0.74 1.86 -25.47
N HIS A 339 -2.06 1.93 -25.39
CA HIS A 339 -2.82 3.13 -25.79
C HIS A 339 -4.03 3.39 -24.88
N PRO A 340 -4.52 4.64 -24.81
CA PRO A 340 -5.71 4.97 -24.02
C PRO A 340 -6.97 4.26 -24.55
N ALA A 341 -7.78 3.76 -23.61
CA ALA A 341 -9.04 3.07 -23.92
C ALA A 341 -10.24 4.01 -24.07
N GLY A 342 -10.23 5.13 -23.34
CA GLY A 342 -11.32 6.09 -23.32
C GLY A 342 -11.36 6.99 -24.57
N PRO A 343 -12.51 7.64 -24.83
CA PRO A 343 -12.62 8.60 -25.91
C PRO A 343 -11.88 9.90 -25.55
N GLU A 344 -11.51 10.66 -26.58
CA GLU A 344 -10.82 11.94 -26.42
C GLU A 344 -11.61 12.89 -25.49
N GLY A 345 -10.92 13.54 -24.57
CA GLY A 345 -11.54 14.41 -23.56
C GLY A 345 -12.15 13.69 -22.35
N LEU A 346 -12.33 12.36 -22.38
CA LEU A 346 -12.79 11.57 -21.22
C LEU A 346 -11.73 10.65 -20.61
N VAL A 347 -10.52 10.62 -21.17
CA VAL A 347 -9.35 9.97 -20.55
C VAL A 347 -8.95 10.79 -19.32
N GLY A 348 -9.02 10.19 -18.14
CA GLY A 348 -8.56 10.81 -16.88
C GLY A 348 -7.05 10.68 -16.68
N GLU A 349 -6.49 11.49 -15.77
CA GLU A 349 -5.05 11.47 -15.45
C GLU A 349 -4.54 10.09 -15.02
N PHE A 350 -5.37 9.33 -14.30
CA PHE A 350 -5.01 8.01 -13.75
C PHE A 350 -5.45 6.82 -14.62
N ASP A 351 -6.00 7.07 -15.81
CA ASP A 351 -6.52 6.01 -16.67
C ASP A 351 -5.41 5.04 -17.12
N THR A 352 -5.72 3.75 -17.09
CA THR A 352 -4.80 2.69 -17.49
C THR A 352 -4.76 2.59 -19.02
N PRO A 353 -3.58 2.65 -19.66
CA PRO A 353 -3.47 2.32 -21.08
C PRO A 353 -3.59 0.80 -21.28
N ILE A 354 -4.14 0.39 -22.43
CA ILE A 354 -4.41 -1.02 -22.77
C ILE A 354 -3.38 -1.55 -23.77
N ASP A 355 -3.01 -2.82 -23.59
CA ASP A 355 -2.37 -3.66 -24.60
C ASP A 355 -3.46 -4.44 -25.35
N ASP A 356 -3.47 -4.40 -26.69
CA ASP A 356 -4.48 -5.06 -27.55
C ASP A 356 -4.65 -6.57 -27.30
N ARG A 357 -3.65 -7.21 -26.68
CA ARG A 357 -3.67 -8.63 -26.31
C ARG A 357 -4.52 -8.92 -25.07
N PHE A 358 -4.79 -7.88 -24.26
CA PHE A 358 -5.53 -7.96 -23.01
C PHE A 358 -6.64 -6.88 -22.95
N PRO A 359 -7.59 -6.86 -23.89
CA PRO A 359 -8.44 -5.69 -24.10
C PRO A 359 -9.66 -5.63 -23.18
N THR A 360 -10.02 -6.71 -22.47
CA THR A 360 -11.33 -6.82 -21.82
C THR A 360 -11.28 -6.54 -20.33
N PHE A 361 -12.12 -5.60 -19.90
CA PHE A 361 -12.20 -5.10 -18.53
C PHE A 361 -13.65 -5.08 -18.03
N VAL A 362 -13.84 -5.31 -16.73
CA VAL A 362 -15.15 -5.29 -16.06
C VAL A 362 -15.10 -4.58 -14.71
N ALA A 363 -16.10 -3.75 -14.44
CA ALA A 363 -16.38 -3.17 -13.14
C ALA A 363 -16.88 -4.28 -12.23
N SER A 364 -16.04 -4.71 -11.29
CA SER A 364 -16.32 -5.84 -10.40
C SER A 364 -16.55 -5.36 -8.97
N ASN A 365 -16.62 -6.31 -8.05
CA ASN A 365 -16.67 -6.14 -6.59
C ASN A 365 -15.51 -5.27 -6.06
N LEU A 366 -14.44 -5.08 -6.84
CA LEU A 366 -13.38 -4.11 -6.50
C LEU A 366 -13.89 -2.67 -6.44
N SER A 367 -15.01 -2.37 -7.10
CA SER A 367 -15.70 -1.08 -7.04
C SER A 367 -16.28 -0.80 -5.63
N GLU A 368 -16.46 -1.82 -4.77
CA GLU A 368 -16.76 -1.61 -3.35
C GLU A 368 -15.65 -0.81 -2.65
N ALA A 369 -14.40 -0.92 -3.11
CA ALA A 369 -13.30 -0.16 -2.54
C ALA A 369 -13.33 1.30 -3.01
N LEU A 370 -13.57 1.53 -4.30
CA LEU A 370 -13.61 2.86 -4.89
C LEU A 370 -14.66 2.87 -6.02
N PRO A 371 -15.91 3.30 -5.73
CA PRO A 371 -16.97 3.38 -6.75
C PRO A 371 -16.69 4.46 -7.81
N GLY A 372 -15.84 5.43 -7.46
CA GLY A 372 -15.36 6.49 -8.33
C GLY A 372 -16.23 7.75 -8.31
N PRO A 373 -15.81 8.83 -9.00
CA PRO A 373 -14.41 9.18 -9.26
C PRO A 373 -13.62 9.32 -7.94
N PHE A 374 -12.44 8.71 -7.87
CA PHE A 374 -11.61 8.76 -6.67
C PHE A 374 -10.63 9.94 -6.66
N SER A 375 -10.12 10.29 -5.47
CA SER A 375 -9.08 11.31 -5.29
C SER A 375 -7.68 10.81 -5.67
N PRO A 376 -6.78 11.70 -6.14
CA PRO A 376 -5.35 11.41 -6.34
C PRO A 376 -4.67 10.75 -5.15
N ALA A 377 -5.01 11.16 -3.93
CA ALA A 377 -4.48 10.55 -2.71
C ALA A 377 -4.93 9.08 -2.57
N SER A 378 -6.19 8.77 -2.89
CA SER A 378 -6.72 7.39 -2.91
C SER A 378 -6.10 6.55 -4.04
N ALA A 379 -5.70 7.18 -5.15
CA ALA A 379 -4.93 6.51 -6.20
C ALA A 379 -3.56 6.04 -5.67
N SER A 380 -2.86 6.91 -4.90
CA SER A 380 -1.54 6.61 -4.33
C SER A 380 -1.53 5.56 -3.21
N SER A 381 -2.69 5.24 -2.63
CA SER A 381 -2.83 4.25 -1.55
C SER A 381 -3.56 3.00 -2.02
N THR A 382 -4.86 3.11 -2.31
CA THR A 382 -5.74 1.98 -2.64
C THR A 382 -5.45 1.39 -4.02
N ILE A 383 -5.40 2.20 -5.08
CA ILE A 383 -5.12 1.68 -6.44
C ILE A 383 -3.70 1.09 -6.50
N ARG A 384 -2.74 1.77 -5.88
CA ARG A 384 -1.37 1.27 -5.71
C ARG A 384 -1.36 -0.08 -5.01
N GLY A 385 -2.13 -0.24 -3.92
CA GLY A 385 -2.27 -1.49 -3.18
C GLY A 385 -2.89 -2.62 -4.00
N LEU A 386 -3.96 -2.34 -4.74
CA LEU A 386 -4.59 -3.32 -5.64
C LEU A 386 -3.60 -3.82 -6.71
N ARG A 387 -2.78 -2.92 -7.27
CA ARG A 387 -1.71 -3.28 -8.23
C ARG A 387 -0.56 -4.07 -7.59
N ALA A 388 -0.20 -3.79 -6.32
CA ALA A 388 0.76 -4.62 -5.58
C ALA A 388 0.31 -6.09 -5.46
N GLY A 389 -1.00 -6.33 -5.33
CA GLY A 389 -1.58 -7.67 -5.39
C GLY A 389 -1.23 -8.41 -6.70
N GLY A 390 -1.37 -7.73 -7.84
CA GLY A 390 -0.98 -8.24 -9.15
C GLY A 390 0.50 -8.62 -9.24
N VAL A 391 1.39 -7.78 -8.72
CA VAL A 391 2.85 -8.06 -8.68
C VAL A 391 3.13 -9.36 -7.92
N SER A 392 2.60 -9.48 -6.70
CA SER A 392 2.82 -10.69 -5.90
C SER A 392 2.24 -11.92 -6.58
N ILE A 393 1.04 -11.83 -7.17
CA ILE A 393 0.39 -12.92 -7.92
C ILE A 393 1.29 -13.38 -9.06
N ALA A 394 1.80 -12.47 -9.88
CA ALA A 394 2.72 -12.79 -10.97
C ALA A 394 3.97 -13.52 -10.46
N GLU A 395 4.58 -13.04 -9.37
CA GLU A 395 5.80 -13.63 -8.80
C GLU A 395 5.57 -15.03 -8.19
N ARG A 396 4.51 -15.20 -7.38
CA ARG A 396 4.25 -16.47 -6.67
C ARG A 396 3.69 -17.56 -7.56
N LEU A 397 2.89 -17.19 -8.55
CA LEU A 397 2.42 -18.11 -9.58
C LEU A 397 3.49 -18.34 -10.67
N ARG A 398 4.63 -17.62 -10.59
CA ARG A 398 5.74 -17.69 -11.56
C ARG A 398 5.27 -17.48 -12.99
N LEU A 399 4.35 -16.53 -13.17
CA LEU A 399 3.77 -16.23 -14.47
C LEU A 399 4.85 -15.68 -15.40
N PRO A 400 4.99 -16.24 -16.61
CA PRO A 400 6.11 -15.88 -17.44
C PRO A 400 5.80 -14.73 -18.41
N GLY A 401 6.88 -14.09 -18.88
CA GLY A 401 6.88 -13.14 -20.00
C GLY A 401 5.81 -12.06 -19.92
N VAL A 402 5.10 -11.88 -21.03
CA VAL A 402 4.10 -10.83 -21.21
C VAL A 402 2.91 -11.03 -20.27
N ILE A 403 2.48 -12.26 -20.01
CA ILE A 403 1.34 -12.54 -19.12
C ILE A 403 1.68 -12.13 -17.68
N GLY A 404 2.88 -12.50 -17.20
CA GLY A 404 3.34 -12.08 -15.87
C GLY A 404 3.47 -10.57 -15.74
N HIS A 405 4.01 -9.89 -16.77
CA HIS A 405 4.10 -8.44 -16.81
C HIS A 405 2.72 -7.78 -16.79
N GLU A 406 1.77 -8.28 -17.57
CA GLU A 406 0.41 -7.75 -17.63
C GLU A 406 -0.31 -7.90 -16.29
N ILE A 407 -0.20 -9.06 -15.64
CA ILE A 407 -0.76 -9.28 -14.31
C ILE A 407 -0.15 -8.32 -13.28
N ALA A 408 1.16 -8.06 -13.36
CA ALA A 408 1.86 -7.15 -12.46
C ALA A 408 1.57 -5.64 -12.70
N THR A 409 1.08 -5.27 -13.88
CA THR A 409 0.96 -3.86 -14.30
C THR A 409 -0.48 -3.40 -14.50
N ARG A 410 -1.35 -4.24 -15.07
CA ARG A 410 -2.67 -3.87 -15.61
C ARG A 410 -3.79 -4.86 -15.33
N SER A 411 -3.56 -5.90 -14.50
CA SER A 411 -4.67 -6.73 -14.00
C SER A 411 -5.78 -5.91 -13.32
N ILE A 412 -5.41 -4.75 -12.78
CA ILE A 412 -6.31 -3.71 -12.26
C ILE A 412 -6.21 -2.48 -13.16
N GLY A 413 -7.30 -2.19 -13.87
CA GLY A 413 -7.49 -1.03 -14.74
C GLY A 413 -8.17 0.12 -14.03
N VAL A 414 -7.90 1.35 -14.46
CA VAL A 414 -8.65 2.55 -14.10
C VAL A 414 -9.19 3.15 -15.40
N PHE A 415 -10.48 3.45 -15.45
CA PHE A 415 -11.12 4.09 -16.61
C PHE A 415 -12.16 5.09 -16.14
N GLY A 416 -12.01 6.37 -16.50
CA GLY A 416 -12.89 7.44 -16.02
C GLY A 416 -12.93 7.51 -14.48
N HIS A 417 -11.77 7.33 -13.84
CA HIS A 417 -11.58 7.28 -12.38
C HIS A 417 -12.41 6.20 -11.66
N ARG A 418 -12.70 5.09 -12.35
CA ARG A 418 -13.38 3.91 -11.80
C ARG A 418 -12.50 2.67 -11.94
N VAL A 419 -12.61 1.74 -11.01
CA VAL A 419 -11.74 0.56 -10.92
C VAL A 419 -12.33 -0.61 -11.70
N TYR A 420 -11.49 -1.24 -12.52
CA TYR A 420 -11.86 -2.38 -13.35
C TYR A 420 -10.89 -3.54 -13.13
N GLY A 421 -11.39 -4.77 -13.24
CA GLY A 421 -10.57 -5.97 -13.33
C GLY A 421 -10.32 -6.36 -14.79
N GLY A 422 -9.08 -6.73 -15.12
CA GLY A 422 -8.66 -7.22 -16.43
C GLY A 422 -9.07 -8.68 -16.64
N VAL A 423 -10.18 -8.89 -17.34
CA VAL A 423 -10.77 -10.22 -17.61
C VAL A 423 -9.83 -11.06 -18.45
N THR A 424 -9.28 -10.50 -19.54
CA THR A 424 -8.37 -11.23 -20.43
C THR A 424 -7.08 -11.62 -19.71
N SER A 425 -6.56 -10.75 -18.84
CA SER A 425 -5.36 -11.00 -18.05
C SER A 425 -5.58 -12.18 -17.09
N VAL A 426 -6.72 -12.19 -16.38
CA VAL A 426 -7.09 -13.31 -15.49
C VAL A 426 -7.33 -14.60 -16.27
N TYR A 427 -7.93 -14.54 -17.47
CA TYR A 427 -8.08 -15.71 -18.34
C TYR A 427 -6.71 -16.36 -18.62
N TYR A 428 -5.74 -15.58 -19.09
CA TYR A 428 -4.42 -16.10 -19.45
C TYR A 428 -3.59 -16.55 -18.25
N MET A 429 -3.79 -15.92 -17.09
CA MET A 429 -3.27 -16.42 -15.82
C MET A 429 -3.85 -17.82 -15.53
N ALA A 430 -5.16 -18.00 -15.64
CA ALA A 430 -5.83 -19.27 -15.40
C ALA A 430 -5.39 -20.37 -16.39
N GLU A 431 -5.24 -20.04 -17.70
CA GLU A 431 -4.73 -20.97 -18.73
C GLU A 431 -3.30 -21.45 -18.39
N SER A 432 -2.53 -20.62 -17.70
CA SER A 432 -1.16 -20.94 -17.27
C SER A 432 -1.13 -21.84 -16.02
N MET A 433 -2.27 -22.04 -15.33
CA MET A 433 -2.38 -22.82 -14.09
C MET A 433 -2.98 -24.22 -14.35
N LEU A 434 -2.27 -25.27 -13.95
CA LEU A 434 -2.75 -26.65 -14.11
C LEU A 434 -4.00 -26.92 -13.26
N GLY A 435 -5.07 -27.45 -13.88
CA GLY A 435 -6.28 -27.90 -13.17
C GLY A 435 -7.31 -26.80 -12.85
N THR A 436 -7.07 -25.59 -13.35
CA THR A 436 -7.97 -24.42 -13.24
C THR A 436 -8.75 -24.27 -14.53
N ASN A 437 -10.07 -24.08 -14.44
CA ASN A 437 -10.90 -23.71 -15.60
C ASN A 437 -10.95 -22.18 -15.68
N PRO A 438 -10.46 -21.55 -16.77
CA PRO A 438 -10.51 -20.10 -16.93
C PRO A 438 -11.92 -19.51 -16.80
N ASP A 439 -12.94 -20.17 -17.34
CA ASP A 439 -14.32 -19.64 -17.32
C ASP A 439 -14.87 -19.63 -15.89
N SER A 440 -14.63 -20.70 -15.13
CA SER A 440 -15.00 -20.76 -13.71
C SER A 440 -14.25 -19.71 -12.88
N MET A 441 -12.97 -19.44 -13.21
CA MET A 441 -12.19 -18.42 -12.50
C MET A 441 -12.72 -17.01 -12.79
N ILE A 442 -13.09 -16.72 -14.04
CA ILE A 442 -13.74 -15.46 -14.41
C ILE A 442 -15.07 -15.31 -13.67
N GLU A 443 -15.91 -16.34 -13.68
CA GLU A 443 -17.22 -16.32 -13.00
C GLU A 443 -17.08 -16.03 -11.49
N GLN A 444 -16.08 -16.62 -10.84
CA GLN A 444 -15.83 -16.43 -9.41
C GLN A 444 -15.25 -15.05 -9.08
N PHE A 445 -14.39 -14.48 -9.92
CA PHE A 445 -13.77 -13.16 -9.69
C PHE A 445 -14.66 -11.98 -10.11
N PHE A 446 -15.46 -12.17 -11.16
CA PHE A 446 -16.17 -11.08 -11.83
C PHE A 446 -17.69 -11.28 -11.95
N GLY A 447 -18.23 -12.45 -11.60
CA GLY A 447 -19.65 -12.76 -11.71
C GLY A 447 -20.04 -13.42 -13.05
N ARG A 448 -21.33 -13.74 -13.19
CA ARG A 448 -21.86 -14.69 -14.21
C ARG A 448 -22.00 -14.16 -15.63
N GLU A 449 -22.07 -12.85 -15.87
CA GLU A 449 -22.39 -12.36 -17.21
C GLU A 449 -21.61 -11.10 -17.59
N LEU A 450 -20.58 -11.28 -18.43
CA LEU A 450 -19.92 -10.21 -19.20
C LEU A 450 -20.84 -9.61 -20.30
N GLY A 451 -22.09 -10.07 -20.37
CA GLY A 451 -23.00 -9.84 -21.50
C GLY A 451 -22.40 -10.40 -22.79
N ASP A 452 -22.57 -9.65 -23.88
CA ASP A 452 -21.98 -9.97 -25.19
C ASP A 452 -20.53 -9.48 -25.35
N THR A 453 -19.89 -9.03 -24.27
CA THR A 453 -18.53 -8.47 -24.32
C THR A 453 -17.51 -9.57 -24.65
N PRO A 454 -16.71 -9.44 -25.72
CA PRO A 454 -15.73 -10.46 -26.06
C PRO A 454 -14.61 -10.50 -25.02
N VAL A 455 -14.19 -11.70 -24.61
CA VAL A 455 -13.08 -11.90 -23.66
C VAL A 455 -11.72 -11.60 -24.30
N PHE A 456 -11.63 -11.66 -25.62
CA PHE A 456 -10.36 -11.58 -26.36
C PHE A 456 -10.42 -10.59 -27.50
N GLY A 457 -9.29 -9.94 -27.75
CA GLY A 457 -9.07 -9.13 -28.95
C GLY A 457 -8.55 -9.94 -30.14
N GLU A 458 -8.22 -9.21 -31.20
CA GLU A 458 -7.63 -9.77 -32.43
C GLU A 458 -6.23 -10.34 -32.19
N ARG A 459 -5.47 -9.74 -31.25
CA ARG A 459 -4.12 -10.15 -30.89
C ARG A 459 -4.13 -11.05 -29.67
N ARG A 460 -3.22 -12.02 -29.66
CA ARG A 460 -3.06 -13.01 -28.59
C ARG A 460 -1.64 -12.95 -28.05
N PRO A 461 -1.41 -13.12 -26.74
CA PRO A 461 -0.05 -13.19 -26.20
C PRO A 461 0.69 -14.42 -26.75
N PRO A 462 2.03 -14.33 -26.91
CA PRO A 462 2.82 -15.45 -27.38
C PRO A 462 2.75 -16.62 -26.39
N ARG A 463 2.58 -17.84 -26.89
CA ARG A 463 2.66 -19.05 -26.06
C ARG A 463 4.12 -19.38 -25.75
N GLU A 464 4.50 -19.29 -24.49
CA GLU A 464 5.84 -19.69 -24.07
C GLU A 464 6.08 -21.20 -24.10
N ARG A 465 7.17 -21.62 -24.74
CA ARG A 465 7.62 -23.01 -24.81
C ARG A 465 8.49 -23.34 -23.59
N ALA A 466 7.88 -23.76 -22.49
CA ALA A 466 8.60 -24.39 -21.38
C ALA A 466 8.74 -25.91 -21.59
N THR A 467 9.88 -26.48 -21.18
CA THR A 467 10.09 -27.93 -21.19
C THR A 467 9.14 -28.63 -20.21
N THR A 468 8.73 -29.88 -20.51
CA THR A 468 7.81 -30.65 -19.66
C THR A 468 8.30 -30.78 -18.22
N SER A 469 9.60 -30.97 -18.02
CA SER A 469 10.22 -31.06 -16.69
C SER A 469 10.13 -29.75 -15.90
N ARG A 470 10.38 -28.61 -16.54
CA ARG A 470 10.26 -27.29 -15.92
C ARG A 470 8.81 -27.01 -15.51
N ARG A 471 7.84 -27.35 -16.37
CA ARG A 471 6.41 -27.21 -16.06
C ARG A 471 6.00 -27.99 -14.81
N ILE A 472 6.47 -29.24 -14.66
CA ILE A 472 6.17 -30.04 -13.47
C ILE A 472 6.73 -29.38 -12.20
N TRP A 473 7.98 -28.91 -12.25
CA TRP A 473 8.60 -28.23 -11.11
C TRP A 473 7.88 -26.93 -10.73
N ASP A 474 7.49 -26.12 -11.72
CA ASP A 474 6.75 -24.89 -11.45
C ASP A 474 5.37 -25.19 -10.84
N VAL A 475 4.65 -26.22 -11.33
CA VAL A 475 3.39 -26.66 -10.72
C VAL A 475 3.57 -27.09 -9.26
N LEU A 476 4.60 -27.90 -8.97
CA LEU A 476 4.88 -28.33 -7.60
C LEU A 476 5.26 -27.14 -6.69
N ALA A 477 6.05 -26.20 -7.20
CA ALA A 477 6.45 -25.01 -6.46
C ALA A 477 5.25 -24.09 -6.16
N VAL A 478 4.36 -23.90 -7.14
CA VAL A 478 3.12 -23.12 -6.97
C VAL A 478 2.18 -23.81 -5.99
N GLY A 479 1.99 -25.13 -6.09
CA GLY A 479 1.17 -25.90 -5.15
C GLY A 479 1.70 -25.84 -3.71
N ALA A 480 3.02 -25.99 -3.52
CA ALA A 480 3.66 -25.86 -2.21
C ALA A 480 3.53 -24.44 -1.64
N THR A 481 3.63 -23.41 -2.50
CA THR A 481 3.42 -22.02 -2.10
C THR A 481 1.97 -21.76 -1.69
N GLY A 482 0.99 -22.22 -2.48
CA GLY A 482 -0.43 -22.08 -2.15
C GLY A 482 -0.79 -22.76 -0.82
N ALA A 483 -0.33 -23.99 -0.59
CA ALA A 483 -0.53 -24.71 0.67
C ALA A 483 0.15 -24.01 1.85
N GLY A 484 1.38 -23.52 1.65
CA GLY A 484 2.11 -22.74 2.64
C GLY A 484 1.37 -21.47 3.03
N LEU A 485 0.92 -20.68 2.06
CA LEU A 485 0.20 -19.42 2.31
C LEU A 485 -1.15 -19.65 3.01
N LEU A 486 -1.87 -20.73 2.67
CA LEU A 486 -3.07 -21.13 3.41
C LEU A 486 -2.78 -21.43 4.88
N ALA A 487 -1.69 -22.15 5.16
CA ALA A 487 -1.27 -22.45 6.53
C ALA A 487 -0.79 -21.19 7.28
N GLY A 488 -0.11 -20.28 6.58
CA GLY A 488 0.46 -19.04 7.11
C GLY A 488 -0.52 -17.87 7.24
N THR A 489 -1.73 -17.98 6.69
CA THR A 489 -2.73 -16.90 6.62
C THR A 489 -2.93 -16.16 7.95
N GLY A 490 -3.06 -16.90 9.07
CA GLY A 490 -3.29 -16.28 10.38
C GLY A 490 -2.06 -15.55 10.94
N LEU A 491 -0.85 -16.00 10.56
CA LEU A 491 0.39 -15.31 10.94
C LEU A 491 0.51 -13.98 10.19
N ASP A 492 0.15 -13.93 8.91
CA ASP A 492 0.18 -12.70 8.12
C ASP A 492 -0.90 -11.72 8.59
N SER A 493 -2.12 -12.20 8.90
CA SER A 493 -3.17 -11.36 9.47
C SER A 493 -2.77 -10.76 10.82
N LYS A 494 -2.25 -11.58 11.73
CA LYS A 494 -1.81 -11.10 13.05
C LYS A 494 -0.71 -10.05 12.91
N ALA A 495 0.30 -10.32 12.09
CA ALA A 495 1.41 -9.40 11.92
C ALA A 495 0.96 -8.07 11.29
N PHE A 496 0.02 -8.10 10.35
CA PHE A 496 -0.56 -6.89 9.76
C PHE A 496 -1.42 -6.09 10.76
N VAL A 497 -2.21 -6.78 11.60
CA VAL A 497 -2.94 -6.15 12.72
C VAL A 497 -1.95 -5.44 13.64
N ASP A 498 -0.91 -6.14 14.08
CA ASP A 498 0.12 -5.61 14.98
C ASP A 498 0.85 -4.40 14.34
N ASP A 499 1.10 -4.41 13.02
CA ASP A 499 1.73 -3.28 12.31
C ASP A 499 0.85 -2.01 12.29
N VAL A 500 -0.45 -2.16 12.04
CA VAL A 500 -1.38 -1.01 12.02
C VAL A 500 -1.60 -0.47 13.44
N ASP A 501 -1.67 -1.35 14.44
CA ASP A 501 -1.79 -0.94 15.85
C ASP A 501 -0.54 -0.20 16.33
N GLN A 502 0.64 -0.62 15.88
CA GLN A 502 1.89 0.11 16.15
C GLN A 502 1.91 1.49 15.49
N LEU A 503 1.48 1.61 14.23
CA LEU A 503 1.36 2.92 13.58
C LEU A 503 0.42 3.84 14.36
N GLU A 504 -0.71 3.34 14.83
CA GLU A 504 -1.65 4.14 15.63
C GLU A 504 -1.07 4.55 16.98
N ALA A 505 -0.32 3.65 17.63
CA ALA A 505 0.36 3.95 18.89
C ALA A 505 1.49 4.98 18.76
N MET A 506 2.04 5.17 17.55
CA MET A 506 3.02 6.23 17.25
C MET A 506 2.40 7.63 17.16
N LEU A 507 1.07 7.73 17.12
CA LEU A 507 0.38 9.02 16.97
C LEU A 507 0.16 9.68 18.33
N PRO A 508 0.51 10.97 18.49
CA PRO A 508 0.09 11.74 19.65
C PRO A 508 -1.43 11.94 19.67
N SER A 509 -1.95 12.35 20.82
CA SER A 509 -3.37 12.73 20.94
C SER A 509 -3.74 13.90 20.02
N ASP A 510 -2.82 14.87 19.87
CA ASP A 510 -2.93 15.97 18.92
C ASP A 510 -1.84 15.83 17.85
N LEU A 511 -2.25 15.66 16.59
CA LEU A 511 -1.32 15.50 15.47
C LEU A 511 -0.50 16.77 15.19
N ALA A 512 -0.93 17.93 15.72
CA ALA A 512 -0.16 19.17 15.65
C ALA A 512 1.18 19.08 16.39
N ASP A 513 1.33 18.14 17.35
CA ASP A 513 2.57 17.93 18.11
C ASP A 513 3.68 17.24 17.29
N LEU A 514 3.35 16.67 16.13
CA LEU A 514 4.33 16.06 15.24
C LEU A 514 5.17 17.14 14.55
N ASP A 515 6.48 16.97 14.43
CA ASP A 515 7.26 17.78 13.49
C ASP A 515 6.99 17.36 12.03
N ASP A 516 7.41 18.18 11.07
CA ASP A 516 7.13 17.96 9.65
C ASP A 516 7.78 16.66 9.12
N ASN A 517 9.01 16.34 9.53
CA ASN A 517 9.70 15.14 9.09
C ASN A 517 8.94 13.90 9.57
N ARG A 518 8.58 13.87 10.86
CA ARG A 518 7.82 12.78 11.46
C ARG A 518 6.45 12.62 10.81
N LEU A 519 5.72 13.71 10.60
CA LEU A 519 4.41 13.70 9.95
C LEU A 519 4.49 13.07 8.55
N GLU A 520 5.42 13.52 7.73
CA GLU A 520 5.59 13.01 6.37
C GLU A 520 6.06 11.55 6.32
N SER A 521 6.98 11.15 7.21
CA SER A 521 7.40 9.74 7.33
C SER A 521 6.26 8.82 7.76
N LEU A 522 5.37 9.28 8.66
CA LEU A 522 4.19 8.53 9.07
C LEU A 522 3.13 8.44 7.96
N ILE A 523 2.99 9.48 7.12
CA ILE A 523 2.14 9.45 5.91
C ILE A 523 2.62 8.33 4.97
N LEU A 524 3.93 8.25 4.70
CA LEU A 524 4.51 7.19 3.87
C LEU A 524 4.31 5.81 4.52
N LEU A 525 4.48 5.71 5.84
CA LEU A 525 4.26 4.46 6.56
C LEU A 525 2.81 3.98 6.45
N ALA A 526 1.84 4.86 6.69
CA ALA A 526 0.42 4.55 6.57
C ALA A 526 0.05 4.11 5.15
N ARG A 527 0.53 4.83 4.12
CA ARG A 527 0.37 4.43 2.71
C ARG A 527 0.89 3.02 2.47
N ASP A 528 2.11 2.72 2.90
CA ASP A 528 2.74 1.43 2.61
C ASP A 528 2.05 0.26 3.34
N LEU A 529 1.51 0.49 4.54
CA LEU A 529 0.67 -0.49 5.22
C LEU A 529 -0.65 -0.73 4.49
N ILE A 530 -1.30 0.31 3.96
CA ILE A 530 -2.49 0.17 3.11
C ILE A 530 -2.15 -0.67 1.87
N VAL A 531 -1.04 -0.37 1.20
CA VAL A 531 -0.56 -1.12 0.03
C VAL A 531 -0.32 -2.59 0.38
N HIS A 532 0.33 -2.88 1.50
CA HIS A 532 0.57 -4.25 1.95
C HIS A 532 -0.73 -4.98 2.32
N GLY A 533 -1.66 -4.32 3.00
CA GLY A 533 -2.95 -4.91 3.35
C GLY A 533 -3.79 -5.27 2.13
N TRP A 534 -3.79 -4.45 1.08
CA TRP A 534 -4.40 -4.78 -0.21
C TRP A 534 -3.71 -5.95 -0.91
N ASN A 535 -2.38 -6.03 -0.83
CA ASN A 535 -1.64 -7.21 -1.33
C ASN A 535 -2.08 -8.50 -0.61
N LEU A 536 -2.21 -8.46 0.72
CA LEU A 536 -2.72 -9.60 1.49
C LEU A 536 -4.19 -9.94 1.13
N ALA A 537 -5.01 -8.92 0.84
CA ALA A 537 -6.41 -9.11 0.45
C ALA A 537 -6.54 -9.76 -0.95
N ALA A 538 -5.72 -9.36 -1.92
CA ALA A 538 -5.70 -9.96 -3.26
C ALA A 538 -5.37 -11.46 -3.19
N TRP A 539 -4.39 -11.83 -2.36
CA TRP A 539 -4.06 -13.24 -2.10
C TRP A 539 -5.16 -13.99 -1.37
N ALA A 540 -5.78 -13.38 -0.36
CA ALA A 540 -6.90 -13.99 0.34
C ALA A 540 -8.05 -14.30 -0.63
N ALA A 541 -8.37 -13.38 -1.55
CA ALA A 541 -9.38 -13.59 -2.57
C ALA A 541 -9.03 -14.79 -3.46
N LEU A 542 -7.81 -14.85 -4.00
CA LEU A 542 -7.35 -15.97 -4.82
C LEU A 542 -7.39 -17.32 -4.08
N MET A 543 -6.99 -17.34 -2.81
CA MET A 543 -7.02 -18.56 -2.00
C MET A 543 -8.44 -18.99 -1.65
N CYS A 544 -9.34 -18.06 -1.33
CA CYS A 544 -10.76 -18.35 -1.13
C CYS A 544 -11.35 -19.04 -2.37
N THR A 545 -11.12 -18.48 -3.56
CA THR A 545 -11.53 -19.03 -4.86
C THR A 545 -11.01 -20.45 -5.07
N ALA A 546 -9.71 -20.68 -4.83
CA ALA A 546 -9.10 -22.00 -4.95
C ALA A 546 -9.72 -23.03 -3.98
N THR A 547 -9.98 -22.62 -2.73
CA THR A 547 -10.59 -23.49 -1.71
C THR A 547 -12.06 -23.79 -1.98
N ALA A 548 -12.84 -22.82 -2.47
CA ALA A 548 -14.24 -22.99 -2.84
C ALA A 548 -14.37 -23.97 -4.02
N THR A 549 -13.56 -23.79 -5.06
CA THR A 549 -13.51 -24.71 -6.22
C THR A 549 -13.13 -26.14 -5.80
N ALA A 550 -12.17 -26.28 -4.88
CA ALA A 550 -11.81 -27.60 -4.34
C ALA A 550 -12.96 -28.21 -3.52
N ALA A 551 -13.70 -27.40 -2.77
CA ALA A 551 -14.86 -27.86 -2.00
C ALA A 551 -15.99 -28.35 -2.91
N GLU A 552 -16.37 -27.57 -3.92
CA GLU A 552 -17.40 -27.96 -4.90
C GLU A 552 -17.08 -29.29 -5.58
N ARG A 553 -15.81 -29.52 -5.92
CA ARG A 553 -15.34 -30.79 -6.53
C ARG A 553 -15.37 -31.98 -5.57
N LEU A 554 -15.28 -31.75 -4.25
CA LEU A 554 -15.17 -32.78 -3.22
C LEU A 554 -16.50 -33.05 -2.48
N GLY A 555 -17.50 -32.18 -2.62
CA GLY A 555 -18.84 -32.36 -2.07
C GLY A 555 -19.69 -31.10 -2.30
N GLY A 556 -20.85 -31.25 -2.95
CA GLY A 556 -21.74 -30.15 -3.35
C GLY A 556 -22.49 -29.47 -2.20
N GLY A 557 -21.76 -28.95 -1.21
CA GLY A 557 -22.32 -28.23 -0.07
C GLY A 557 -22.41 -26.72 -0.29
N GLU A 558 -23.41 -26.09 0.33
CA GLU A 558 -23.61 -24.64 0.37
C GLU A 558 -22.38 -23.88 0.92
N MET A 559 -22.22 -22.64 0.45
CA MET A 559 -21.14 -21.76 0.88
C MET A 559 -21.23 -21.44 2.39
N PRO A 560 -20.17 -21.66 3.18
CA PRO A 560 -20.18 -21.39 4.60
C PRO A 560 -20.32 -19.89 4.93
N THR A 561 -21.17 -19.55 5.89
CA THR A 561 -21.22 -18.21 6.50
C THR A 561 -20.01 -17.98 7.40
N ALA A 562 -19.47 -16.76 7.45
CA ALA A 562 -18.31 -16.43 8.30
C ALA A 562 -18.60 -16.52 9.81
N GLY A 563 -19.89 -16.44 10.20
CA GLY A 563 -20.42 -16.54 11.57
C GLY A 563 -20.57 -15.18 12.26
N ALA A 564 -21.38 -15.14 13.34
CA ALA A 564 -21.86 -13.98 14.13
C ALA A 564 -20.80 -12.97 14.68
N GLU A 565 -19.52 -13.13 14.37
CA GLU A 565 -18.42 -12.25 14.80
C GLU A 565 -17.73 -11.62 13.58
N LEU A 566 -18.50 -11.25 12.56
CA LEU A 566 -17.99 -10.53 11.40
C LEU A 566 -17.60 -9.10 11.78
N ALA A 567 -16.35 -8.72 11.49
CA ALA A 567 -15.86 -7.35 11.71
C ALA A 567 -16.72 -6.32 10.98
N SER A 568 -17.22 -6.68 9.79
CA SER A 568 -18.14 -5.92 8.96
C SER A 568 -19.55 -5.75 9.56
N GLY A 569 -20.03 -6.74 10.30
CA GLY A 569 -21.31 -6.68 11.03
C GLY A 569 -21.25 -5.86 12.32
N ARG A 570 -20.05 -5.51 12.80
CA ARG A 570 -19.85 -4.87 14.10
C ARG A 570 -20.59 -3.53 14.19
N ALA A 571 -20.49 -2.67 13.17
CA ALA A 571 -21.09 -1.34 13.20
C ALA A 571 -22.63 -1.39 13.24
N LEU A 572 -23.23 -2.31 12.47
CA LEU A 572 -24.67 -2.61 12.55
C LEU A 572 -25.05 -3.12 13.94
N ALA A 573 -24.31 -4.09 14.48
CA ALA A 573 -24.54 -4.62 15.81
C ALA A 573 -24.42 -3.54 16.90
N SER A 574 -23.47 -2.60 16.78
CA SER A 574 -23.31 -1.45 17.65
C SER A 574 -24.54 -0.54 17.61
N VAL A 575 -25.05 -0.22 16.41
CA VAL A 575 -26.28 0.57 16.25
C VAL A 575 -27.49 -0.12 16.89
N ARG A 576 -27.68 -1.42 16.66
CA ARG A 576 -28.78 -2.19 17.31
C ARG A 576 -28.65 -2.21 18.84
N ARG A 577 -27.44 -2.42 19.38
CA ARG A 577 -27.20 -2.40 20.84
C ARG A 577 -27.48 -1.04 21.45
N LEU A 578 -26.99 0.04 20.83
CA LEU A 578 -27.22 1.40 21.31
C LEU A 578 -28.70 1.80 21.21
N ALA A 579 -29.39 1.38 20.16
CA ALA A 579 -30.82 1.59 20.01
C ALA A 579 -31.62 0.86 21.09
N ALA A 580 -31.30 -0.42 21.37
CA ALA A 580 -31.91 -1.18 22.45
C ALA A 580 -31.65 -0.55 23.83
N MET A 581 -30.41 -0.09 24.07
CA MET A 581 -30.05 0.62 25.30
C MET A 581 -30.85 1.92 25.44
N ALA A 582 -30.94 2.73 24.38
CA ALA A 582 -31.68 3.98 24.39
C ALA A 582 -33.20 3.77 24.56
N GLN A 583 -33.75 2.70 23.98
CA GLN A 583 -35.16 2.33 24.15
C GLN A 583 -35.51 2.03 25.61
N SER A 584 -34.55 1.48 26.37
CA SER A 584 -34.72 1.16 27.80
C SER A 584 -34.57 2.37 28.74
N ASP A 585 -34.06 3.50 28.25
CA ASP A 585 -33.83 4.73 29.03
C ASP A 585 -34.75 5.88 28.55
N PRO A 586 -35.74 6.30 29.36
CA PRO A 586 -36.67 7.36 28.97
C PRO A 586 -36.00 8.69 28.61
N ALA A 587 -34.87 9.04 29.25
CA ALA A 587 -34.16 10.27 28.96
C ALA A 587 -33.45 10.18 27.60
N ALA A 588 -32.79 9.05 27.34
CA ALA A 588 -32.16 8.78 26.05
C ALA A 588 -33.18 8.78 24.90
N ARG A 589 -34.31 8.09 25.08
CA ARG A 589 -35.40 8.05 24.10
C ARG A 589 -35.97 9.43 23.80
N ALA A 590 -36.15 10.27 24.82
CA ALA A 590 -36.64 11.63 24.65
C ALA A 590 -35.65 12.53 23.90
N VAL A 591 -34.34 12.32 24.08
CA VAL A 591 -33.31 13.06 23.35
C VAL A 591 -33.24 12.60 21.89
N LEU A 592 -33.17 11.29 21.63
CA LEU A 592 -33.06 10.75 20.27
C LEU A 592 -34.31 10.99 19.40
N ALA A 593 -35.48 11.19 20.02
CA ALA A 593 -36.70 11.58 19.31
C ALA A 593 -36.82 13.10 19.07
N GLY A 594 -35.92 13.89 19.66
CA GLY A 594 -35.92 15.35 19.53
C GLY A 594 -35.22 15.82 18.25
N PRO A 595 -35.56 17.02 17.73
CA PRO A 595 -34.84 17.62 16.62
C PRO A 595 -33.51 18.27 17.07
N GLY A 596 -32.59 18.47 16.12
CA GLY A 596 -31.33 19.20 16.33
C GLY A 596 -30.12 18.30 16.62
N ASP A 597 -29.03 18.90 17.12
CA ASP A 597 -27.79 18.19 17.44
C ASP A 597 -27.99 17.26 18.65
N LEU A 598 -28.01 15.96 18.40
CA LEU A 598 -28.29 14.92 19.37
C LEU A 598 -27.10 14.71 20.30
N LEU A 599 -25.86 14.71 19.80
CA LEU A 599 -24.70 14.33 20.60
C LEU A 599 -24.46 15.24 21.82
N PRO A 600 -24.52 16.59 21.73
CA PRO A 600 -24.42 17.45 22.90
C PRO A 600 -25.54 17.21 23.92
N ALA A 601 -26.77 17.00 23.44
CA ALA A 601 -27.93 16.73 24.29
C ALA A 601 -27.83 15.37 24.99
N ILE A 602 -27.32 14.34 24.30
CA ILE A 602 -27.06 13.01 24.88
C ILE A 602 -25.98 13.11 25.95
N ARG A 603 -24.91 13.88 25.73
CA ARG A 603 -23.84 14.08 26.72
C ARG A 603 -24.38 14.65 28.03
N GLU A 604 -25.29 15.62 27.95
CA GLU A 604 -25.87 16.28 29.13
C GLU A 604 -26.96 15.43 29.80
N ARG A 605 -27.89 14.88 29.03
CA ARG A 605 -29.14 14.28 29.54
C ARG A 605 -29.15 12.76 29.60
N ALA A 606 -28.24 12.10 28.88
CA ALA A 606 -28.11 10.64 28.82
C ALA A 606 -26.63 10.20 28.86
N PRO A 607 -25.87 10.54 29.92
CA PRO A 607 -24.42 10.33 29.97
C PRO A 607 -23.98 8.87 29.86
N ARG A 608 -24.83 7.91 30.27
CA ARG A 608 -24.57 6.47 30.07
C ARG A 608 -24.59 6.09 28.60
N LEU A 609 -25.57 6.60 27.84
CA LEU A 609 -25.62 6.39 26.40
C LEU A 609 -24.46 7.11 25.70
N TYR A 610 -24.11 8.33 26.13
CA TYR A 610 -22.94 9.05 25.60
C TYR A 610 -21.64 8.24 25.76
N ALA A 611 -21.40 7.69 26.95
CA ALA A 611 -20.24 6.85 27.22
C ALA A 611 -20.23 5.58 26.36
N ALA A 612 -21.40 4.95 26.16
CA ALA A 612 -21.55 3.79 25.28
C ALA A 612 -21.29 4.14 23.81
N ILE A 613 -21.83 5.26 23.31
CA ILE A 613 -21.57 5.75 21.95
C ILE A 613 -20.06 5.97 21.75
N ARG A 614 -19.39 6.62 22.70
CA ARG A 614 -17.94 6.83 22.64
C ARG A 614 -17.16 5.52 22.58
N ALA A 615 -17.48 4.56 23.43
CA ALA A 615 -16.83 3.26 23.44
C ALA A 615 -17.03 2.49 22.13
N GLU A 616 -18.21 2.60 21.51
CA GLU A 616 -18.48 2.00 20.21
C GLU A 616 -17.73 2.73 19.09
N LEU A 617 -17.68 4.07 19.10
CA LEU A 617 -16.92 4.86 18.13
C LEU A 617 -15.40 4.61 18.22
N ASP A 618 -14.85 4.31 19.39
CA ASP A 618 -13.44 3.89 19.49
C ASP A 618 -13.17 2.58 18.71
N GLN A 619 -14.20 1.74 18.52
CA GLN A 619 -14.12 0.46 17.81
C GLN A 619 -14.52 0.54 16.34
N VAL A 620 -15.46 1.41 15.95
CA VAL A 620 -16.00 1.49 14.57
C VAL A 620 -15.87 2.88 13.94
N GLY A 621 -15.31 3.85 14.63
CA GLY A 621 -15.20 5.25 14.18
C GLY A 621 -14.33 5.44 12.93
N HIS A 622 -13.41 4.51 12.64
CA HIS A 622 -12.64 4.51 11.40
C HIS A 622 -13.47 4.15 10.16
N ARG A 623 -14.69 3.64 10.35
CA ARG A 623 -15.64 3.28 9.28
C ARG A 623 -16.52 4.47 8.89
N GLY A 624 -17.12 4.39 7.71
CA GLY A 624 -18.08 5.34 7.17
C GLY A 624 -18.32 5.04 5.69
N PRO A 625 -19.39 5.53 5.06
CA PRO A 625 -19.62 5.28 3.64
C PRO A 625 -18.47 5.77 2.76
N GLY A 626 -18.04 4.96 1.80
CA GLY A 626 -16.88 5.27 0.95
C GLY A 626 -15.55 5.17 1.70
N GLU A 627 -15.39 4.18 2.56
CA GLU A 627 -14.35 4.11 3.61
C GLU A 627 -12.91 4.15 3.08
N CYS A 628 -12.69 3.74 1.83
CA CYS A 628 -11.39 3.72 1.15
C CYS A 628 -11.11 4.96 0.29
N GLU A 629 -12.11 5.82 0.07
CA GLU A 629 -11.90 7.15 -0.49
C GLU A 629 -11.46 8.10 0.64
N LEU A 630 -10.25 8.66 0.51
CA LEU A 630 -9.64 9.48 1.55
C LEU A 630 -10.42 10.78 1.80
N ARG A 631 -11.21 11.25 0.84
CA ARG A 631 -12.10 12.41 1.01
C ARG A 631 -13.39 12.11 1.78
N SER A 632 -13.79 10.84 1.88
CA SER A 632 -15.05 10.48 2.55
C SER A 632 -14.96 10.69 4.05
N THR A 633 -16.09 11.07 4.64
CA THR A 633 -16.26 11.25 6.09
C THR A 633 -16.41 9.91 6.79
N THR A 634 -15.81 9.74 7.97
CA THR A 634 -16.03 8.58 8.84
C THR A 634 -16.92 8.90 10.03
N TYR A 635 -17.38 7.88 10.76
CA TYR A 635 -18.13 8.06 12.00
C TYR A 635 -17.32 8.76 13.11
N ALA A 636 -16.00 8.70 13.07
CA ALA A 636 -15.15 9.51 13.95
C ALA A 636 -15.07 10.97 13.50
N ASP A 637 -15.15 11.24 12.19
CA ASP A 637 -15.14 12.60 11.64
C ASP A 637 -16.50 13.30 11.85
N ASP A 638 -17.62 12.57 11.66
CA ASP A 638 -18.99 13.00 11.99
C ASP A 638 -19.70 11.98 12.88
N PRO A 639 -19.51 12.04 14.21
CA PRO A 639 -20.22 11.19 15.16
C PRO A 639 -21.74 11.39 15.16
N GLU A 640 -22.24 12.55 14.71
CA GLU A 640 -23.66 12.86 14.71
C GLU A 640 -24.41 11.97 13.71
N GLN A 641 -23.82 11.69 12.54
CA GLN A 641 -24.36 10.72 11.58
C GLN A 641 -24.59 9.35 12.23
N PHE A 642 -23.61 8.85 12.99
CA PHE A 642 -23.75 7.56 13.68
C PHE A 642 -24.88 7.59 14.71
N VAL A 643 -25.05 8.70 15.44
CA VAL A 643 -26.15 8.87 16.40
C VAL A 643 -27.52 8.93 15.69
N ARG A 644 -27.63 9.60 14.54
CA ARG A 644 -28.86 9.60 13.73
C ARG A 644 -29.25 8.18 13.31
N MET A 645 -28.29 7.34 12.93
CA MET A 645 -28.55 5.93 12.62
C MET A 645 -29.06 5.14 13.84
N VAL A 646 -28.56 5.44 15.05
CA VAL A 646 -29.11 4.87 16.30
C VAL A 646 -30.55 5.31 16.53
N ALA A 647 -30.87 6.58 16.33
CA ALA A 647 -32.24 7.10 16.46
C ALA A 647 -33.20 6.42 15.46
N LYS A 648 -32.78 6.29 14.20
CA LYS A 648 -33.56 5.63 13.13
C LYS A 648 -33.79 4.14 13.39
N SER A 649 -32.75 3.43 13.85
CA SER A 649 -32.85 2.03 14.30
C SER A 649 -33.84 1.87 15.46
N MET A 650 -33.77 2.75 16.46
CA MET A 650 -34.71 2.76 17.58
C MET A 650 -36.16 2.99 17.12
N ALA A 651 -36.37 3.89 16.15
CA ALA A 651 -37.70 4.17 15.59
C ALA A 651 -38.27 3.01 14.76
N HIS A 652 -37.42 2.25 14.07
CA HIS A 652 -37.84 1.10 13.25
C HIS A 652 -38.38 -0.07 14.09
N GLY A 653 -37.77 -0.34 15.26
CA GLY A 653 -38.27 -1.32 16.23
C GLY A 653 -37.95 -2.79 15.94
N SER A 654 -37.28 -3.13 14.83
CA SER A 654 -36.80 -4.50 14.57
C SER A 654 -35.43 -4.71 15.23
N LEU A 655 -35.43 -5.34 16.41
CA LEU A 655 -34.21 -5.55 17.23
C LEU A 655 -33.75 -7.00 17.31
N ASP A 656 -34.52 -7.95 16.79
CA ASP A 656 -34.20 -9.38 16.89
C ASP A 656 -33.64 -9.95 15.58
N SER A 657 -32.43 -10.47 15.66
CA SER A 657 -31.94 -11.54 14.79
C SER A 657 -31.34 -12.60 15.70
N GLY A 658 -31.95 -13.78 15.75
CA GLY A 658 -31.37 -14.94 16.44
C GLY A 658 -30.00 -15.30 15.81
N PRO A 659 -29.10 -15.98 16.55
CA PRO A 659 -27.81 -16.33 16.01
C PRO A 659 -27.96 -17.22 14.77
N ALA A 660 -27.32 -16.83 13.67
CA ALA A 660 -27.27 -17.63 12.45
C ALA A 660 -26.69 -19.03 12.75
N GLU A 661 -27.31 -20.07 12.19
CA GLU A 661 -26.81 -21.45 12.32
C GLU A 661 -25.39 -21.57 11.74
N ARG A 662 -24.52 -22.28 12.46
CA ARG A 662 -23.14 -22.50 12.02
C ARG A 662 -23.11 -23.68 11.06
N PRO A 663 -22.62 -23.53 9.83
CA PRO A 663 -22.37 -24.68 8.97
C PRO A 663 -21.36 -25.62 9.67
N SER A 664 -21.71 -26.90 9.77
CA SER A 664 -20.92 -27.91 10.48
C SER A 664 -20.08 -28.72 9.49
N GLY A 665 -18.78 -28.85 9.75
CA GLY A 665 -17.86 -29.65 8.92
C GLY A 665 -16.42 -29.12 8.88
N ARG A 666 -15.44 -30.00 8.67
CA ARG A 666 -14.01 -29.63 8.62
C ARG A 666 -13.68 -28.67 7.47
N LEU A 667 -14.29 -28.88 6.29
CA LEU A 667 -14.07 -28.05 5.10
C LEU A 667 -14.73 -26.66 5.25
N ALA A 668 -15.95 -26.63 5.78
CA ALA A 668 -16.67 -25.40 6.12
C ALA A 668 -15.92 -24.56 7.16
N GLY A 669 -15.31 -25.20 8.17
CA GLY A 669 -14.46 -24.53 9.15
C GLY A 669 -13.21 -23.87 8.55
N LEU A 670 -12.62 -24.48 7.51
CA LEU A 670 -11.46 -23.92 6.81
C LEU A 670 -11.83 -22.70 5.95
N VAL A 671 -12.92 -22.78 5.20
CA VAL A 671 -13.45 -21.64 4.41
C VAL A 671 -13.88 -20.51 5.34
N GLY A 672 -14.62 -20.81 6.41
CA GLY A 672 -15.02 -19.83 7.42
C GLY A 672 -13.83 -19.15 8.10
N ARG A 673 -12.72 -19.87 8.30
CA ARG A 673 -11.46 -19.26 8.76
C ARG A 673 -10.93 -18.26 7.73
N GLN A 674 -10.80 -18.63 6.45
CA GLN A 674 -10.28 -17.71 5.42
C GLN A 674 -11.15 -16.45 5.29
N LEU A 675 -12.47 -16.59 5.39
CA LEU A 675 -13.39 -15.45 5.39
C LEU A 675 -13.15 -14.54 6.58
N ARG A 676 -13.05 -15.07 7.82
CA ARG A 676 -12.75 -14.24 9.00
C ARG A 676 -11.42 -13.52 8.89
N GLU A 677 -10.38 -14.21 8.41
CA GLU A 677 -9.05 -13.62 8.21
C GLU A 677 -9.08 -12.49 7.17
N ARG A 678 -9.85 -12.66 6.07
CA ARG A 678 -10.08 -11.60 5.08
C ARG A 678 -10.73 -10.37 5.69
N GLU A 679 -11.76 -10.55 6.52
CA GLU A 679 -12.50 -9.46 7.15
C GLU A 679 -11.67 -8.69 8.17
N VAL A 680 -10.88 -9.39 8.99
CA VAL A 680 -9.93 -8.76 9.93
C VAL A 680 -8.90 -7.91 9.18
N ARG A 681 -8.34 -8.40 8.08
CA ARG A 681 -7.41 -7.61 7.26
C ARG A 681 -8.09 -6.42 6.62
N ARG A 682 -9.30 -6.61 6.09
CA ARG A 682 -10.07 -5.52 5.46
C ARG A 682 -10.34 -4.40 6.46
N ASP A 683 -10.71 -4.73 7.69
CA ASP A 683 -10.88 -3.77 8.77
C ASP A 683 -9.62 -2.95 9.05
N LYS A 684 -8.47 -3.61 9.18
CA LYS A 684 -7.20 -2.93 9.44
C LYS A 684 -6.71 -2.09 8.25
N VAL A 685 -6.99 -2.50 7.01
CA VAL A 685 -6.75 -1.64 5.82
C VAL A 685 -7.54 -0.34 5.92
N VAL A 686 -8.80 -0.42 6.33
CA VAL A 686 -9.66 0.77 6.48
C VAL A 686 -9.19 1.63 7.65
N ARG A 687 -8.77 1.01 8.77
CA ARG A 687 -8.20 1.74 9.90
C ARG A 687 -6.91 2.47 9.54
N ALA A 688 -6.02 1.83 8.79
CA ALA A 688 -4.82 2.47 8.24
C ALA A 688 -5.17 3.61 7.26
N THR A 689 -6.23 3.46 6.47
CA THR A 689 -6.75 4.51 5.58
C THR A 689 -7.28 5.71 6.36
N TRP A 690 -7.98 5.48 7.47
CA TRP A 690 -8.43 6.53 8.38
C TRP A 690 -7.26 7.25 9.06
N ILE A 691 -6.24 6.52 9.51
CA ILE A 691 -5.00 7.11 10.05
C ILE A 691 -4.34 8.00 8.99
N LEU A 692 -4.17 7.50 7.77
CA LEU A 692 -3.61 8.28 6.65
C LEU A 692 -4.43 9.54 6.38
N ARG A 693 -5.78 9.45 6.37
CA ARG A 693 -6.68 10.61 6.21
C ARG A 693 -6.40 11.68 7.26
N ARG A 694 -6.26 11.30 8.54
CA ARG A 694 -5.97 12.24 9.64
C ARG A 694 -4.61 12.91 9.48
N LEU A 695 -3.58 12.14 9.14
CA LEU A 695 -2.24 12.67 8.88
C LEU A 695 -2.23 13.65 7.68
N LEU A 696 -2.94 13.31 6.61
CA LEU A 696 -3.08 14.19 5.44
C LEU A 696 -3.83 15.48 5.78
N ARG A 697 -4.92 15.43 6.56
CA ARG A 697 -5.63 16.64 7.00
C ARG A 697 -4.76 17.52 7.89
N GLU A 698 -3.94 16.96 8.78
CA GLU A 698 -2.98 17.76 9.55
C GLU A 698 -1.96 18.44 8.63
N HIS A 699 -1.42 17.71 7.66
CA HIS A 699 -0.49 18.27 6.67
C HIS A 699 -1.16 19.37 5.82
N GLY A 700 -2.39 19.14 5.34
CA GLY A 700 -3.22 20.13 4.66
C GLY A 700 -3.46 21.37 5.51
N GLY A 701 -3.75 21.20 6.81
CA GLY A 701 -3.89 22.29 7.77
C GLY A 701 -2.61 23.14 7.93
N ARG A 702 -1.42 22.52 7.90
CA ARG A 702 -0.13 23.23 7.86
C ARG A 702 0.03 24.04 6.58
N LEU A 703 -0.32 23.47 5.44
CA LEU A 703 -0.21 24.12 4.14
C LEU A 703 -1.18 25.29 3.97
N VAL A 704 -2.41 25.19 4.48
CA VAL A 704 -3.36 26.30 4.55
C VAL A 704 -2.82 27.42 5.44
N ARG A 705 -2.30 27.10 6.63
CA ARG A 705 -1.66 28.09 7.51
C ARG A 705 -0.47 28.80 6.86
N ARG A 706 0.26 28.11 5.98
CA ARG A 706 1.37 28.66 5.17
C ARG A 706 0.89 29.42 3.92
N GLY A 707 -0.41 29.42 3.62
CA GLY A 707 -0.98 30.05 2.44
C GLY A 707 -0.66 29.34 1.11
N VAL A 708 -0.28 28.06 1.16
CA VAL A 708 0.02 27.22 -0.02
C VAL A 708 -1.25 26.63 -0.62
N LEU A 709 -2.21 26.23 0.22
CA LEU A 709 -3.52 25.72 -0.16
C LEU A 709 -4.63 26.60 0.43
N ASP A 710 -5.85 26.49 -0.11
CA ASP A 710 -6.99 27.31 0.32
C ASP A 710 -7.89 26.58 1.32
N GLN A 711 -8.02 25.26 1.17
CA GLN A 711 -8.79 24.39 2.06
C GLN A 711 -7.96 23.20 2.53
N VAL A 712 -8.23 22.70 3.73
CA VAL A 712 -7.52 21.54 4.29
C VAL A 712 -7.64 20.32 3.37
N ASP A 713 -8.85 20.07 2.86
CA ASP A 713 -9.16 18.93 2.00
C ASP A 713 -8.62 19.08 0.56
N ASP A 714 -8.01 20.22 0.21
CA ASP A 714 -7.25 20.35 -1.04
C ASP A 714 -6.09 19.36 -1.09
N ILE A 715 -5.60 18.91 0.08
CA ILE A 715 -4.53 17.91 0.19
C ILE A 715 -4.84 16.59 -0.52
N PHE A 716 -6.11 16.21 -0.62
CA PHE A 716 -6.51 14.96 -1.26
C PHE A 716 -6.39 15.00 -2.79
N PHE A 717 -6.24 16.19 -3.37
CA PHE A 717 -6.00 16.37 -4.81
C PHE A 717 -4.53 16.21 -5.20
N PHE A 718 -3.67 15.77 -4.28
CA PHE A 718 -2.30 15.38 -4.56
C PHE A 718 -2.12 13.87 -4.38
N CYS A 719 -1.33 13.27 -5.25
CA CYS A 719 -0.75 11.97 -4.97
C CYS A 719 0.20 12.08 -3.77
N ILE A 720 0.28 11.03 -2.95
CA ILE A 720 1.09 11.06 -1.72
C ILE A 720 2.57 11.32 -2.02
N ASP A 721 3.07 10.81 -3.15
CA ASP A 721 4.45 11.05 -3.60
C ASP A 721 4.70 12.53 -4.01
N GLU A 722 3.66 13.30 -4.33
CA GLU A 722 3.77 14.73 -4.64
C GLU A 722 3.87 15.59 -3.38
N LEU A 723 3.55 15.06 -2.20
CA LEU A 723 3.62 15.82 -0.95
C LEU A 723 5.05 16.08 -0.49
N GLU A 724 6.03 15.30 -0.97
CA GLU A 724 7.45 15.56 -0.74
C GLU A 724 7.89 16.93 -1.29
N ALA A 725 7.19 17.41 -2.33
CA ALA A 725 7.08 18.83 -2.62
C ALA A 725 6.01 19.15 -3.64
N LEU A 726 5.15 20.06 -3.21
CA LEU A 726 4.09 20.56 -4.04
C LEU A 726 4.64 21.40 -5.19
N PRO A 727 4.03 21.30 -6.38
CA PRO A 727 4.44 22.13 -7.50
C PRO A 727 4.13 23.61 -7.20
N PRO A 728 4.85 24.57 -7.80
CA PRO A 728 4.61 25.99 -7.58
C PRO A 728 3.17 26.45 -7.87
N ASP A 729 2.50 25.76 -8.81
CA ASP A 729 1.11 25.95 -9.22
C ASP A 729 0.13 25.03 -8.44
N ALA A 730 0.43 24.68 -7.18
CA ALA A 730 -0.35 23.75 -6.37
C ALA A 730 -1.88 24.01 -6.40
N ARG A 731 -2.30 25.28 -6.25
CA ARG A 731 -3.72 25.68 -6.31
C ARG A 731 -4.36 25.42 -7.68
N ASP A 732 -3.61 25.66 -8.76
CA ASP A 732 -4.09 25.42 -10.12
C ASP A 732 -4.19 23.92 -10.39
N LEU A 733 -3.24 23.12 -9.89
CA LEU A 733 -3.31 21.66 -9.96
C LEU A 733 -4.53 21.11 -9.23
N VAL A 734 -4.81 21.59 -8.01
CA VAL A 734 -6.04 21.24 -7.28
C VAL A 734 -7.28 21.60 -8.08
N SER A 735 -7.35 22.82 -8.62
CA SER A 735 -8.49 23.28 -9.41
C SER A 735 -8.71 22.42 -10.66
N ARG A 736 -7.63 22.05 -11.37
CA ARG A 736 -7.69 21.16 -12.54
C ARG A 736 -8.18 19.77 -12.19
N ARG A 737 -7.62 19.13 -11.15
CA ARG A 737 -8.01 17.78 -10.73
C ARG A 737 -9.42 17.73 -10.15
N ARG A 738 -9.86 18.78 -9.46
CA ARG A 738 -11.24 18.94 -8.99
C ARG A 738 -12.22 19.05 -10.17
N ALA A 739 -11.89 19.86 -11.17
CA ALA A 739 -12.70 19.97 -12.39
C ALA A 739 -12.76 18.66 -13.19
N GLU A 740 -11.64 17.94 -13.29
CA GLU A 740 -11.61 16.61 -13.91
C GLU A 740 -12.50 15.60 -13.18
N MET A 741 -12.40 15.52 -11.85
CA MET A 741 -13.24 14.63 -11.07
C MET A 741 -14.73 14.95 -11.22
N ALA A 742 -15.09 16.24 -11.19
CA ALA A 742 -16.48 16.66 -11.42
C ALA A 742 -16.95 16.27 -12.82
N ARG A 743 -16.13 16.53 -13.85
CA ARG A 743 -16.42 16.15 -15.25
C ARG A 743 -16.62 14.64 -15.42
N LEU A 744 -15.82 13.81 -14.73
CA LEU A 744 -15.90 12.35 -14.82
C LEU A 744 -16.99 11.74 -13.94
N ALA A 745 -17.50 12.47 -12.95
CA ALA A 745 -18.62 12.02 -12.12
C ALA A 745 -19.89 11.84 -12.97
N ASP A 746 -20.13 12.76 -13.90
CA ASP A 746 -21.29 12.75 -14.80
C ASP A 746 -21.18 11.72 -15.95
N VAL A 747 -20.02 11.11 -16.14
CA VAL A 747 -19.78 10.14 -17.21
C VAL A 747 -20.13 8.73 -16.74
N ARG A 748 -21.03 8.07 -17.49
CA ARG A 748 -21.33 6.66 -17.31
C ARG A 748 -20.40 5.79 -18.13
N VAL A 749 -19.39 5.23 -17.47
CA VAL A 749 -18.49 4.24 -18.07
C VAL A 749 -19.22 2.88 -18.12
N PRO A 750 -19.13 2.10 -19.21
CA PRO A 750 -19.78 0.80 -19.30
C PRO A 750 -19.28 -0.17 -18.22
N GLN A 751 -20.17 -1.02 -17.70
CA GLN A 751 -19.80 -2.03 -16.70
C GLN A 751 -18.79 -3.04 -17.24
N ALA A 752 -18.83 -3.38 -18.52
CA ALA A 752 -17.83 -4.19 -19.19
C ALA A 752 -17.54 -3.63 -20.59
N PHE A 753 -16.29 -3.72 -21.04
CA PHE A 753 -15.91 -3.35 -22.40
C PHE A 753 -14.69 -4.14 -22.87
N SER A 754 -14.47 -4.16 -24.19
CA SER A 754 -13.28 -4.73 -24.80
C SER A 754 -12.67 -3.74 -25.79
N GLY A 755 -11.40 -3.41 -25.58
CA GLY A 755 -10.65 -2.46 -26.41
C GLY A 755 -10.95 -1.03 -25.98
N ARG A 756 -11.80 -0.33 -26.73
CA ARG A 756 -12.21 1.04 -26.38
C ARG A 756 -13.55 1.05 -25.68
N TRP A 757 -13.75 2.01 -24.77
CA TRP A 757 -15.05 2.27 -24.16
C TRP A 757 -15.63 3.60 -24.63
N ALA A 758 -16.95 3.72 -24.58
CA ALA A 758 -17.69 4.95 -24.82
C ALA A 758 -18.76 5.12 -23.74
N PRO A 759 -19.18 6.37 -23.41
CA PRO A 759 -20.24 6.60 -22.45
C PRO A 759 -21.51 5.84 -22.83
N VAL A 760 -22.15 5.22 -21.84
CA VAL A 760 -23.44 4.54 -22.06
C VAL A 760 -24.61 5.51 -21.85
N PRO A 761 -25.66 5.46 -22.70
CA PRO A 761 -26.81 6.34 -22.58
C PRO A 761 -27.65 6.03 -21.34
N ASP A 762 -28.53 6.96 -20.99
CA ASP A 762 -29.51 6.76 -19.93
C ASP A 762 -30.53 5.68 -20.24
N VAL A 763 -30.88 4.92 -19.21
CA VAL A 763 -31.88 3.86 -19.26
C VAL A 763 -33.22 4.40 -18.79
N SER A 764 -34.29 4.03 -19.49
CA SER A 764 -35.64 4.45 -19.09
C SER A 764 -36.02 3.88 -17.72
N PRO A 765 -36.70 4.68 -16.87
CA PRO A 765 -37.32 4.19 -15.65
C PRO A 765 -38.29 3.04 -15.91
N LEU A 766 -38.52 2.22 -14.88
CA LEU A 766 -39.57 1.20 -14.88
C LEU A 766 -40.94 1.87 -14.76
N GLU A 767 -41.93 1.24 -15.39
CA GLU A 767 -43.34 1.56 -15.25
C GLU A 767 -44.00 0.68 -14.17
N PRO A 768 -45.08 1.11 -13.52
CA PRO A 768 -45.83 0.28 -12.56
C PRO A 768 -46.21 -1.09 -13.14
N GLY A 769 -46.00 -2.13 -12.35
CA GLY A 769 -46.18 -3.53 -12.74
C GLY A 769 -44.98 -4.18 -13.44
N GLN A 770 -43.94 -3.42 -13.78
CA GLN A 770 -42.70 -3.98 -14.32
C GLN A 770 -41.77 -4.46 -13.20
N THR A 771 -40.98 -5.49 -13.51
CA THR A 771 -40.03 -6.10 -12.57
C THR A 771 -38.59 -5.93 -13.08
N LEU A 772 -37.70 -5.51 -12.18
CA LEU A 772 -36.26 -5.62 -12.33
C LEU A 772 -35.80 -6.91 -11.66
N THR A 773 -34.86 -7.62 -12.28
CA THR A 773 -34.31 -8.86 -11.73
C THR A 773 -32.83 -8.64 -11.41
N GLY A 774 -32.44 -9.04 -10.21
CA GLY A 774 -31.05 -9.21 -9.80
C GLY A 774 -30.84 -10.61 -9.21
N LEU A 775 -29.75 -10.76 -8.47
CA LEU A 775 -29.44 -11.96 -7.72
C LEU A 775 -30.05 -11.88 -6.31
N GLY A 776 -31.01 -12.76 -6.03
CA GLY A 776 -31.54 -12.95 -4.67
C GLY A 776 -30.48 -13.51 -3.74
N VAL A 777 -30.27 -12.87 -2.58
CA VAL A 777 -29.15 -13.17 -1.68
C VAL A 777 -29.63 -13.59 -0.30
N SER A 778 -30.56 -12.83 0.27
CA SER A 778 -31.13 -13.03 1.61
C SER A 778 -32.63 -12.89 1.50
N GLY A 779 -33.36 -13.88 1.99
CA GLY A 779 -34.80 -14.07 1.73
C GLY A 779 -35.71 -13.00 2.34
N GLY A 780 -37.00 -13.30 2.35
CA GLY A 780 -38.04 -12.37 2.78
C GLY A 780 -38.65 -11.55 1.63
N ARG A 781 -39.82 -11.00 1.90
CA ARG A 781 -40.57 -10.13 1.00
C ARG A 781 -40.92 -8.85 1.72
N VAL A 782 -40.46 -7.73 1.17
CA VAL A 782 -40.62 -6.41 1.78
C VAL A 782 -41.24 -5.46 0.77
N THR A 783 -42.24 -4.70 1.22
CA THR A 783 -42.79 -3.56 0.47
C THR A 783 -42.31 -2.28 1.14
N GLY A 784 -41.65 -1.40 0.39
CA GLY A 784 -41.11 -0.16 0.91
C GLY A 784 -40.86 0.88 -0.17
N ARG A 785 -40.62 2.13 0.24
CA ARG A 785 -40.27 3.20 -0.69
C ARG A 785 -38.80 3.11 -1.07
N VAL A 786 -38.50 3.27 -2.35
CA VAL A 786 -37.13 3.37 -2.87
C VAL A 786 -36.48 4.63 -2.31
N ARG A 787 -35.28 4.47 -1.74
CA ARG A 787 -34.36 5.56 -1.48
C ARG A 787 -33.05 5.30 -2.21
N ILE A 788 -32.67 6.17 -3.13
CA ILE A 788 -31.39 6.07 -3.83
C ILE A 788 -30.30 6.73 -2.99
N ILE A 789 -29.24 5.99 -2.66
CA ILE A 789 -28.20 6.42 -1.71
C ILE A 789 -26.80 6.30 -2.32
N ASP A 790 -25.96 7.29 -2.01
CA ASP A 790 -24.51 7.27 -2.19
C ASP A 790 -23.79 7.60 -0.86
N GLN A 791 -22.46 7.72 -0.90
CA GLN A 791 -21.66 7.92 0.31
C GLN A 791 -21.91 9.25 1.04
N HIS A 792 -22.61 10.19 0.40
CA HIS A 792 -22.93 11.51 0.93
C HIS A 792 -24.38 11.63 1.41
N THR A 793 -25.27 10.73 0.96
CA THR A 793 -26.73 10.82 1.20
C THR A 793 -27.28 9.71 2.09
N ILE A 794 -26.42 8.96 2.80
CA ILE A 794 -26.87 7.87 3.69
C ILE A 794 -27.86 8.33 4.77
N ASP A 795 -27.74 9.57 5.21
CA ASP A 795 -28.64 10.20 6.18
C ASP A 795 -30.06 10.43 5.64
N ASP A 796 -30.30 10.27 4.34
CA ASP A 796 -31.63 10.44 3.72
C ASP A 796 -32.50 9.18 3.82
N LEU A 797 -31.92 8.03 4.23
CA LEU A 797 -32.68 6.79 4.40
C LEU A 797 -33.62 6.88 5.60
N GLU A 798 -34.92 6.71 5.38
CA GLU A 798 -35.88 6.64 6.49
C GLU A 798 -36.17 5.18 6.91
N PRO A 799 -36.55 4.95 8.18
CA PRO A 799 -36.91 3.62 8.67
C PRO A 799 -37.95 2.90 7.80
N GLY A 800 -37.62 1.69 7.36
CA GLY A 800 -38.48 0.84 6.52
C GLY A 800 -38.40 1.12 5.01
N GLU A 801 -37.66 2.14 4.56
CA GLU A 801 -37.39 2.36 3.14
C GLU A 801 -36.44 1.29 2.56
N VAL A 802 -36.51 1.09 1.24
CA VAL A 802 -35.62 0.21 0.48
C VAL A 802 -34.39 1.00 0.07
N LEU A 803 -33.23 0.63 0.63
CA LEU A 803 -31.93 1.19 0.27
C LEU A 803 -31.55 0.72 -1.13
N VAL A 804 -31.42 1.63 -2.09
CA VAL A 804 -30.94 1.36 -3.44
C VAL A 804 -29.63 2.09 -3.69
N ALA A 805 -28.53 1.37 -3.93
CA ALA A 805 -27.21 1.97 -4.13
C ALA A 805 -26.48 1.37 -5.35
N GLU A 806 -25.47 2.06 -5.86
CA GLU A 806 -24.65 1.49 -6.94
C GLU A 806 -23.82 0.31 -6.42
N VAL A 807 -23.19 0.53 -5.28
CA VAL A 807 -22.42 -0.45 -4.51
C VAL A 807 -22.42 -0.02 -3.05
N THR A 808 -22.29 -0.96 -2.12
CA THR A 808 -22.20 -0.68 -0.69
C THR A 808 -20.94 -1.29 -0.10
N ASP A 809 -20.21 -0.50 0.69
CA ASP A 809 -19.13 -0.99 1.55
C ASP A 809 -19.61 -1.23 2.99
N VAL A 810 -18.67 -1.54 3.90
CA VAL A 810 -18.94 -1.76 5.33
C VAL A 810 -19.56 -0.52 5.99
N GLY A 811 -19.22 0.66 5.49
CA GLY A 811 -19.74 1.93 5.94
C GLY A 811 -21.26 2.01 5.89
N TYR A 812 -21.92 1.37 4.93
CA TYR A 812 -23.38 1.42 4.80
C TYR A 812 -24.11 0.48 5.78
N THR A 813 -23.39 -0.47 6.37
CA THR A 813 -24.01 -1.53 7.18
C THR A 813 -24.86 -1.06 8.34
N PRO A 814 -24.56 0.05 9.06
CA PRO A 814 -25.42 0.44 10.16
C PRO A 814 -26.80 0.91 9.68
N ALA A 815 -26.92 1.36 8.42
CA ALA A 815 -28.20 1.69 7.80
C ALA A 815 -29.10 0.46 7.62
N PHE A 816 -28.53 -0.74 7.51
CA PHE A 816 -29.30 -1.98 7.37
C PHE A 816 -30.09 -2.31 8.65
N ALA A 817 -29.76 -1.68 9.78
CA ALA A 817 -30.53 -1.84 11.02
C ALA A 817 -31.96 -1.27 10.92
N TYR A 818 -32.22 -0.37 9.97
CA TYR A 818 -33.53 0.26 9.76
C TYR A 818 -33.97 0.28 8.29
N ALA A 819 -33.19 -0.28 7.36
CA ALA A 819 -33.63 -0.50 5.99
C ALA A 819 -34.67 -1.64 5.94
N GLY A 820 -35.73 -1.45 5.15
CA GLY A 820 -36.68 -2.51 4.86
C GLY A 820 -36.07 -3.59 3.95
N ALA A 821 -35.34 -3.18 2.92
CA ALA A 821 -34.58 -4.08 2.06
C ALA A 821 -33.35 -3.36 1.46
N VAL A 822 -32.40 -4.11 0.94
CA VAL A 822 -31.17 -3.61 0.30
C VAL A 822 -31.10 -4.08 -1.15
N VAL A 823 -30.87 -3.14 -2.07
CA VAL A 823 -30.72 -3.39 -3.50
C VAL A 823 -29.45 -2.72 -4.01
N THR A 824 -28.57 -3.45 -4.70
CA THR A 824 -27.35 -2.88 -5.31
C THR A 824 -27.23 -3.14 -6.81
N ASN A 825 -26.72 -2.16 -7.57
CA ASN A 825 -26.44 -2.34 -9.01
C ASN A 825 -25.34 -3.37 -9.25
N LEU A 826 -24.30 -3.33 -8.41
CA LEU A 826 -23.11 -4.18 -8.48
C LEU A 826 -23.03 -5.05 -7.22
N GLY A 827 -22.52 -6.26 -7.37
CA GLY A 827 -22.23 -7.15 -6.25
C GLY A 827 -22.43 -8.62 -6.61
N GLY A 828 -21.61 -9.49 -6.03
CA GLY A 828 -21.77 -10.94 -6.15
C GLY A 828 -22.38 -11.58 -4.89
N PRO A 829 -22.59 -12.91 -4.87
CA PRO A 829 -23.06 -13.63 -3.70
C PRO A 829 -22.08 -13.57 -2.51
N MET A 830 -20.83 -13.19 -2.75
CA MET A 830 -19.77 -12.99 -1.75
C MET A 830 -19.43 -11.50 -1.54
N SER A 831 -20.23 -10.58 -2.10
CA SER A 831 -20.10 -9.14 -1.84
C SER A 831 -20.33 -8.84 -0.36
N HIS A 832 -19.84 -7.69 0.08
CA HIS A 832 -20.06 -7.23 1.43
C HIS A 832 -21.56 -7.20 1.79
N ALA A 833 -22.36 -6.54 0.93
CA ALA A 833 -23.81 -6.40 1.11
C ALA A 833 -24.46 -7.77 1.35
N ALA A 834 -24.03 -8.77 0.57
CA ALA A 834 -24.58 -10.09 0.63
C ALA A 834 -24.25 -10.86 1.90
N ILE A 835 -23.01 -10.75 2.39
CA ILE A 835 -22.57 -11.41 3.60
C ILE A 835 -23.32 -10.86 4.81
N VAL A 836 -23.38 -9.54 4.96
CA VAL A 836 -24.05 -8.90 6.11
C VAL A 836 -25.58 -9.08 6.04
N ALA A 837 -26.19 -8.96 4.86
CA ALA A 837 -27.64 -9.14 4.74
C ALA A 837 -28.09 -10.54 5.20
N ARG A 838 -27.35 -11.60 4.85
CA ARG A 838 -27.64 -12.97 5.31
C ARG A 838 -27.44 -13.16 6.81
N GLU A 839 -26.43 -12.49 7.38
CA GLU A 839 -26.11 -12.64 8.80
C GLU A 839 -27.14 -11.94 9.71
N PHE A 840 -27.70 -10.82 9.25
CA PHE A 840 -28.63 -10.00 10.03
C PHE A 840 -30.08 -10.10 9.57
N ASP A 841 -30.38 -11.09 8.71
CA ASP A 841 -31.71 -11.39 8.14
C ASP A 841 -32.38 -10.19 7.48
N VAL A 842 -31.61 -9.46 6.66
CA VAL A 842 -32.08 -8.30 5.90
C VAL A 842 -32.39 -8.76 4.47
N THR A 843 -33.59 -8.49 3.96
CA THR A 843 -33.97 -8.82 2.57
C THR A 843 -33.04 -8.09 1.60
N CYS A 844 -32.37 -8.84 0.72
CA CYS A 844 -31.30 -8.29 -0.10
C CYS A 844 -31.24 -8.90 -1.52
N VAL A 845 -31.10 -8.01 -2.50
CA VAL A 845 -30.90 -8.32 -3.93
C VAL A 845 -29.67 -7.56 -4.42
N VAL A 846 -28.70 -8.25 -5.02
CA VAL A 846 -27.49 -7.63 -5.60
C VAL A 846 -27.46 -7.86 -7.11
N ASP A 847 -26.53 -7.24 -7.84
CA ASP A 847 -26.46 -7.32 -9.32
C ASP A 847 -27.79 -6.92 -10.01
N ALA A 848 -28.56 -6.03 -9.38
CA ALA A 848 -29.78 -5.47 -9.94
C ALA A 848 -29.41 -4.35 -10.92
N ARG A 849 -28.98 -4.73 -12.13
CA ARG A 849 -28.34 -3.81 -13.08
C ARG A 849 -29.16 -2.55 -13.34
N ASN A 850 -28.52 -1.40 -13.10
CA ASN A 850 -29.11 -0.07 -13.23
C ASN A 850 -30.31 0.22 -12.31
N ALA A 851 -30.48 -0.50 -11.18
CA ALA A 851 -31.52 -0.21 -10.18
C ALA A 851 -31.56 1.27 -9.77
N THR A 852 -30.41 1.91 -9.51
CA THR A 852 -30.31 3.35 -9.15
C THR A 852 -30.75 4.33 -10.23
N ARG A 853 -31.14 3.85 -11.41
CA ARG A 853 -31.64 4.67 -12.53
C ARG A 853 -33.01 4.22 -13.02
N ARG A 854 -33.26 2.91 -12.97
CA ARG A 854 -34.53 2.32 -13.39
C ARG A 854 -35.62 2.45 -12.33
N LEU A 855 -35.28 2.46 -11.06
CA LEU A 855 -36.23 2.67 -9.97
C LEU A 855 -36.31 4.16 -9.65
N PRO A 856 -37.48 4.81 -9.78
CA PRO A 856 -37.63 6.21 -9.38
C PRO A 856 -37.49 6.36 -7.85
N ASP A 857 -36.78 7.40 -7.40
CA ASP A 857 -36.67 7.72 -5.97
C ASP A 857 -38.06 8.01 -5.37
N GLY A 858 -38.33 7.45 -4.19
CA GLY A 858 -39.61 7.53 -3.48
C GLY A 858 -40.72 6.59 -3.98
N ALA A 859 -40.49 5.85 -5.07
CA ALA A 859 -41.45 4.89 -5.61
C ALA A 859 -41.67 3.69 -4.69
N LEU A 860 -42.87 3.11 -4.68
CA LEU A 860 -43.20 1.94 -3.88
C LEU A 860 -42.83 0.67 -4.64
N VAL A 861 -42.03 -0.20 -4.03
CA VAL A 861 -41.58 -1.46 -4.63
C VAL A 861 -41.85 -2.65 -3.71
N GLU A 862 -42.11 -3.82 -4.30
CA GLU A 862 -42.00 -5.12 -3.62
C GLU A 862 -40.65 -5.75 -3.98
N VAL A 863 -39.85 -6.06 -2.97
CA VAL A 863 -38.55 -6.74 -3.12
C VAL A 863 -38.68 -8.16 -2.59
N ASP A 864 -38.35 -9.14 -3.43
CA ASP A 864 -38.25 -10.56 -3.07
C ASP A 864 -36.78 -10.98 -3.08
N GLY A 865 -36.21 -11.10 -1.88
CA GLY A 865 -34.80 -11.41 -1.72
C GLY A 865 -34.43 -12.88 -1.99
N ALA A 866 -35.42 -13.76 -2.14
CA ALA A 866 -35.18 -15.17 -2.50
C ALA A 866 -35.10 -15.36 -4.02
N THR A 867 -36.00 -14.72 -4.77
CA THR A 867 -36.02 -14.82 -6.24
C THR A 867 -35.15 -13.76 -6.93
N GLY A 868 -34.84 -12.65 -6.24
CA GLY A 868 -34.14 -11.51 -6.83
C GLY A 868 -35.06 -10.55 -7.60
N ALA A 869 -36.38 -10.70 -7.47
CA ALA A 869 -37.36 -9.85 -8.15
C ALA A 869 -37.62 -8.54 -7.38
N ILE A 870 -37.60 -7.42 -8.10
CA ILE A 870 -37.94 -6.09 -7.59
C ILE A 870 -39.06 -5.54 -8.47
N THR A 871 -40.29 -5.55 -7.98
CA THR A 871 -41.47 -5.14 -8.74
C THR A 871 -41.88 -3.73 -8.36
N LEU A 872 -41.97 -2.84 -9.34
CA LEU A 872 -42.46 -1.48 -9.14
C LEU A 872 -43.99 -1.50 -8.99
N LEU A 873 -44.50 -1.06 -7.85
CA LEU A 873 -45.94 -1.07 -7.55
C LEU A 873 -46.58 0.28 -7.90
N GLU A 874 -46.00 1.37 -7.40
CA GLU A 874 -46.52 2.72 -7.56
C GLU A 874 -45.37 3.71 -7.73
N ILE A 875 -45.50 4.65 -8.66
CA ILE A 875 -44.61 5.81 -8.77
C ILE A 875 -45.25 6.95 -7.97
N ASN A 876 -44.47 7.62 -7.14
CA ASN A 876 -44.96 8.78 -6.42
C ASN A 876 -45.15 9.93 -7.42
N GLU A 877 -46.39 10.24 -7.81
CA GLU A 877 -46.68 11.46 -8.56
C GLU A 877 -46.38 12.66 -7.65
N LYS A 878 -45.22 13.32 -7.86
CA LYS A 878 -44.93 14.59 -7.18
C LYS A 878 -46.04 15.58 -7.53
N LYS A 879 -46.81 16.01 -6.53
CA LYS A 879 -47.59 17.25 -6.56
C LYS A 879 -46.68 18.46 -6.38
#